data_AF-A0A8X7X943-F1
#
_entry.id   AF-A0A8X7X943-F1
#
_cell.length_a   1.000
_cell.length_b   1.000
_cell.length_c   1.000
_cell.angle_alpha   90.00
_cell.angle_beta   90.00
_cell.angle_gamma   90.00
#
_symmetry.space_group_name_H-M   'P 1'
#
loop_
_entity.id
_entity.type
_entity.pdbx_description
1 polymer ?
#
loop_
_entity_poly.entity_id
_entity_poly.type
_entity_poly.pdbx_seq_one_letter_code
_entity_poly.pdbx_strand_id
1 'polypeptide(L)'
;MQILMILLLALFTRAEELACKIRGRPESPEFYQDGDIIIGGIFSFRSSLDGTTYNYRIMPEPPKCKKTIPSDYYQSRALAKLVKHFGWTWVGTIRSDNDYGNSGMATFAQVAQQEGVCIEYSEAFLKSGPKEKISQIIDIIRKSTSKVIVAFLSLIEMEALVEELLLQNLTGLQWVGSESWITERSLAAGDGYKILNGAIGFAVDYREYQFAETMIFAIEEINNRTDILPNVILGYKIYDACGSVSLAIKVAMALMSGAGEAESSTLPCSQQSSIHAIIGQSGSSPTIGIATVVGQFNIPVVLKYLKEVNFTMKNGDGINFDINGDPPARYELVNWQLSVNGIIDFVTVGLYDASLPNGKQFIMNNSIVWASDDKFAEAMIFAIEEINNRTDILPKVSLGYKIYDACGSVSLAIKAAMALMSGAGEAESSTLPCSEQSSIHAIIGQSGSSPTIGIATVVGQFNIPVALQYLKKVNFSMINGEYINFDINGDPPARYELLNWQLNVNGIIEFITIGFYDASLPEGKQFIMNNNSIVWASNEGKAIEKPRDITAKWENADNQISHPEGMSTAGEEHQFAEAMIFAIEEINNRTDFLPNMSLGYKIYDACSTVPLAIKAAMALMSGAGEAQSSTLSCSQQSSIHAIIGYSASSPTIGISTLVGQFNIPVISHFATCACLSNRKEFPTFFRTIPSDYYQSRALAQLVKHFGWTWVGTIRSDNDYGNSGMATFIKAAEKEGICIEYSEDIYRTNPREKFLKTVEVIKMGSSKTIVAFANIVDLEFLIKELVLQNVTGLQWVGSESWVSAKNVATMENYRIFKGTIGFSIANAAIPGLKEFLLSVRPSSTPGNTGLIKLWENMFDCSFSALHSKTCTGSENLQQVNNLYTDVSELGVTYNVYKAVYAVAHALHDLLACQDNRGPCMANQKDTLPLQALQYLKKVNFSVNNGEYVNFDINGDSPARYELVNWQLSVNGITEFVNIGFYDASLPEGKQFIMNNNSIVWASNDGKAPKSVCSESCHPGTRKATQKGKPVCCFDCLPCAEGEISNSTGNDQSV
;
A
#
# COMPACT_ATOMS: atom_id res chain seq x y z
N MET A 1 -70.92 7.24 -4.75
CA MET A 1 -69.87 6.46 -4.05
C MET A 1 -68.68 6.13 -4.94
N GLN A 2 -68.86 5.55 -6.13
CA GLN A 2 -67.73 5.22 -7.03
C GLN A 2 -66.92 6.45 -7.49
N ILE A 3 -67.56 7.60 -7.76
CA ILE A 3 -66.84 8.84 -8.14
C ILE A 3 -66.01 9.40 -6.97
N LEU A 4 -66.51 9.29 -5.72
CA LEU A 4 -65.78 9.70 -4.53
C LEU A 4 -64.57 8.78 -4.27
N MET A 5 -64.71 7.49 -4.61
CA MET A 5 -63.65 6.50 -4.50
C MET A 5 -62.57 6.70 -5.56
N ILE A 6 -62.93 7.13 -6.77
CA ILE A 6 -61.99 7.50 -7.84
C ILE A 6 -61.25 8.82 -7.51
N LEU A 7 -61.93 9.80 -6.92
CA LEU A 7 -61.30 11.03 -6.43
C LEU A 7 -60.38 10.80 -5.23
N LEU A 8 -60.72 9.88 -4.33
CA LEU A 8 -59.84 9.44 -3.24
C LEU A 8 -58.62 8.66 -3.77
N LEU A 9 -58.80 7.79 -4.77
CA LEU A 9 -57.69 7.12 -5.44
C LEU A 9 -56.76 8.12 -6.15
N ALA A 10 -57.30 9.16 -6.79
CA ALA A 10 -56.51 10.22 -7.42
C ALA A 10 -55.75 11.11 -6.43
N LEU A 11 -56.23 11.26 -5.18
CA LEU A 11 -55.54 11.99 -4.11
C LEU A 11 -54.44 11.16 -3.42
N PHE A 12 -54.49 9.82 -3.51
CA PHE A 12 -53.48 8.91 -2.94
C PHE A 12 -52.51 8.32 -3.96
N THR A 13 -52.76 8.47 -5.27
CA THR A 13 -51.73 8.26 -6.29
C THR A 13 -50.87 9.52 -6.38
N ARG A 14 -49.95 9.70 -5.42
CA ARG A 14 -48.64 10.19 -5.84
C ARG A 14 -48.13 9.11 -6.78
N ALA A 15 -48.11 9.40 -8.08
CA ALA A 15 -47.13 8.76 -8.93
C ALA A 15 -45.80 8.90 -8.15
N GLU A 16 -45.25 7.79 -7.68
CA GLU A 16 -43.80 7.75 -7.50
C GLU A 16 -43.29 8.09 -8.90
N GLU A 17 -42.92 9.35 -9.10
CA GLU A 17 -42.01 9.70 -10.17
C GLU A 17 -40.95 8.62 -10.18
N LEU A 18 -40.65 8.06 -11.35
CA LEU A 18 -39.35 7.47 -11.61
C LEU A 18 -38.30 8.58 -11.47
N ALA A 19 -38.15 9.11 -10.26
CA ALA A 19 -37.03 9.92 -9.87
C ALA A 19 -35.89 8.92 -9.73
N CYS A 20 -35.07 8.82 -10.77
CA CYS A 20 -33.72 8.29 -10.67
C CYS A 20 -33.10 8.86 -9.39
N LYS A 21 -32.99 8.03 -8.35
CA LYS A 21 -32.44 8.46 -7.08
C LYS A 21 -30.93 8.24 -7.14
N ILE A 22 -30.19 9.30 -7.41
CA ILE A 22 -28.73 9.35 -7.32
C ILE A 22 -28.33 8.83 -5.91
N ARG A 23 -27.67 7.67 -5.86
CA ARG A 23 -27.33 6.96 -4.60
C ARG A 23 -26.03 7.43 -3.93
N GLY A 24 -25.35 8.42 -4.52
CA GLY A 24 -24.20 9.13 -3.94
C GLY A 24 -23.93 10.38 -4.77
N ARG A 25 -23.40 11.46 -4.16
CA ARG A 25 -23.03 12.65 -4.95
C ARG A 25 -22.00 12.23 -6.01
N PRO A 26 -22.21 12.53 -7.29
CA PRO A 26 -21.19 12.33 -8.31
C PRO A 26 -19.92 13.07 -7.87
N GLU A 27 -18.75 12.50 -8.14
CA GLU A 27 -17.54 13.31 -8.04
C GLU A 27 -17.68 14.47 -9.01
N SER A 28 -17.38 15.68 -8.53
CA SER A 28 -17.33 16.85 -9.39
C SER A 28 -15.95 16.91 -10.02
N PRO A 29 -15.85 17.17 -11.34
CA PRO A 29 -14.56 17.42 -11.95
C PRO A 29 -13.93 18.67 -11.32
N GLU A 30 -12.61 18.64 -11.18
CA GLU A 30 -11.80 19.80 -10.76
C GLU A 30 -11.82 20.89 -11.83
N PHE A 31 -11.82 20.49 -13.10
CA PHE A 31 -11.99 21.38 -14.25
C PHE A 31 -13.01 20.81 -15.21
N TYR A 32 -13.94 21.65 -15.67
CA TYR A 32 -14.96 21.25 -16.63
C TYR A 32 -15.31 22.39 -17.59
N GLN A 33 -15.44 22.02 -18.86
CA GLN A 33 -16.03 22.84 -19.90
C GLN A 33 -16.89 21.96 -20.80
N ASP A 34 -18.09 22.43 -21.12
CA ASP A 34 -19.02 21.68 -21.96
C ASP A 34 -18.63 21.75 -23.45
N GLY A 35 -19.13 20.78 -24.23
CA GLY A 35 -18.90 20.70 -25.67
C GLY A 35 -19.66 19.55 -26.31
N ASP A 36 -19.72 19.55 -27.64
CA ASP A 36 -20.33 18.49 -28.44
C ASP A 36 -19.62 17.13 -28.26
N ILE A 37 -18.32 17.14 -27.92
CA ILE A 37 -17.52 15.95 -27.60
C ILE A 37 -16.72 16.21 -26.31
N ILE A 38 -16.86 15.34 -25.32
CA ILE A 38 -16.14 15.44 -24.04
C ILE A 38 -14.92 14.52 -24.00
N ILE A 39 -13.75 15.08 -23.67
CA ILE A 39 -12.51 14.34 -23.36
C ILE A 39 -12.34 14.28 -21.83
N GLY A 40 -12.21 13.07 -21.29
CA GLY A 40 -11.97 12.87 -19.85
C GLY A 40 -10.49 13.04 -19.50
N GLY A 41 -10.19 13.68 -18.37
CA GLY A 41 -8.85 13.75 -17.79
C GLY A 41 -8.85 13.15 -16.38
N ILE A 42 -7.87 12.31 -16.05
CA ILE A 42 -7.66 11.80 -14.69
C ILE A 42 -6.21 12.06 -14.32
N PHE A 43 -5.96 13.04 -13.45
CA PHE A 43 -4.62 13.45 -13.01
C PHE A 43 -4.50 13.34 -11.49
N SER A 44 -3.28 13.41 -10.95
CA SER A 44 -3.06 13.42 -9.50
C SER A 44 -2.50 14.77 -9.07
N PHE A 45 -3.40 15.72 -8.85
CA PHE A 45 -3.03 17.05 -8.38
C PHE A 45 -2.62 17.04 -6.90
N ARG A 46 -3.11 16.04 -6.15
CA ARG A 46 -2.86 15.85 -4.73
C ARG A 46 -2.43 14.40 -4.43
N SER A 47 -1.78 14.16 -3.30
CA SER A 47 -1.06 12.91 -2.99
C SER A 47 -1.76 11.98 -1.99
N SER A 48 -2.90 12.38 -1.41
CA SER A 48 -3.60 11.56 -0.41
C SER A 48 -5.09 11.88 -0.31
N LEU A 49 -5.90 10.87 0.03
CA LEU A 49 -7.32 10.96 0.34
C LEU A 49 -7.54 11.54 1.75
N ASP A 50 -8.54 12.40 1.92
CA ASP A 50 -8.94 12.91 3.23
C ASP A 50 -9.57 11.80 4.09
N GLY A 51 -8.88 11.42 5.17
CA GLY A 51 -9.36 10.49 6.19
C GLY A 51 -10.47 11.06 7.09
N THR A 52 -11.46 11.76 6.53
CA THR A 52 -12.58 12.32 7.29
C THR A 52 -13.38 11.20 7.96
N THR A 53 -13.54 11.31 9.28
CA THR A 53 -14.36 10.39 10.07
C THR A 53 -15.83 10.82 9.94
N TYR A 54 -16.58 10.13 9.09
CA TYR A 54 -18.01 10.38 8.95
C TYR A 54 -18.75 9.96 10.21
N ASN A 55 -19.51 10.89 10.79
CA ASN A 55 -20.47 10.55 11.84
C ASN A 55 -21.80 10.11 11.20
N TYR A 56 -22.54 9.23 11.87
CA TYR A 56 -23.82 8.67 11.38
C TYR A 56 -24.97 9.69 11.29
N ARG A 57 -24.71 10.99 11.48
CA ARG A 57 -25.72 12.05 11.51
C ARG A 57 -25.75 12.91 10.25
N ILE A 58 -24.71 12.88 9.42
CA ILE A 58 -24.57 13.76 8.25
C ILE A 58 -24.23 12.91 7.02
N MET A 59 -24.79 13.27 5.86
CA MET A 59 -24.46 12.63 4.58
C MET A 59 -22.99 12.92 4.22
N PRO A 60 -22.15 11.91 3.95
CA PRO A 60 -20.76 12.09 3.53
C PRO A 60 -20.68 12.95 2.27
N GLU A 61 -19.81 13.95 2.30
CA GLU A 61 -19.34 14.61 1.07
C GLU A 61 -18.42 13.65 0.28
N PRO A 62 -18.24 13.83 -1.04
CA PRO A 62 -17.26 13.08 -1.81
C PRO A 62 -15.86 13.16 -1.17
N PRO A 63 -15.05 12.07 -1.20
CA PRO A 63 -13.70 12.09 -0.65
C PRO A 63 -12.88 13.23 -1.28
N LYS A 64 -12.38 14.16 -0.47
CA LYS A 64 -11.55 15.26 -0.96
C LYS A 64 -10.08 14.85 -0.85
N CYS A 65 -9.23 15.21 -1.81
CA CYS A 65 -7.80 15.00 -1.65
C CYS A 65 -7.22 16.02 -0.64
N LYS A 66 -6.26 15.61 0.20
CA LYS A 66 -5.83 16.35 1.40
C LYS A 66 -4.51 17.11 1.28
N LYS A 67 -3.62 16.78 0.32
CA LYS A 67 -2.23 17.34 0.28
C LYS A 67 -1.67 17.47 -1.12
N THR A 68 -0.90 18.52 -1.40
CA THR A 68 -0.24 18.82 -2.69
C THR A 68 1.26 18.44 -2.74
N ILE A 69 1.80 17.69 -1.77
CA ILE A 69 3.26 17.64 -1.52
C ILE A 69 3.75 16.19 -1.23
N PRO A 70 4.97 15.77 -1.67
CA PRO A 70 5.62 14.51 -1.26
C PRO A 70 5.85 14.44 0.26
N SER A 71 6.18 13.26 0.78
CA SER A 71 6.20 12.98 2.22
C SER A 71 7.21 13.86 3.00
N ASP A 72 6.67 14.74 3.86
CA ASP A 72 7.36 15.58 4.86
C ASP A 72 8.45 14.81 5.65
N TYR A 73 8.32 13.48 5.76
CA TYR A 73 9.23 12.58 6.45
C TYR A 73 10.64 12.50 5.82
N TYR A 74 10.73 12.32 4.50
CA TYR A 74 12.03 12.15 3.83
C TYR A 74 12.78 13.48 3.73
N GLN A 75 12.06 14.57 3.46
CA GLN A 75 12.64 15.91 3.46
C GLN A 75 13.20 16.28 4.83
N SER A 76 12.44 16.06 5.90
CA SER A 76 12.88 16.39 7.26
C SER A 76 14.12 15.58 7.69
N ARG A 77 14.22 14.31 7.26
CA ARG A 77 15.42 13.48 7.44
C ARG A 77 16.62 14.00 6.66
N ALA A 78 16.42 14.39 5.41
CA ALA A 78 17.47 14.93 4.56
C ALA A 78 17.97 16.28 5.09
N LEU A 79 17.08 17.14 5.59
CA LEU A 79 17.44 18.43 6.21
C LEU A 79 18.26 18.23 7.50
N ALA A 80 17.93 17.25 8.34
CA ALA A 80 18.71 16.94 9.54
C ALA A 80 20.13 16.45 9.20
N LYS A 81 20.25 15.58 8.18
CA LYS A 81 21.55 15.10 7.69
C LYS A 81 22.38 16.20 7.02
N LEU A 82 21.73 17.12 6.31
CA LEU A 82 22.35 18.30 5.73
C LEU A 82 22.97 19.20 6.80
N VAL A 83 22.22 19.46 7.88
CA VAL A 83 22.69 20.25 9.02
C VAL A 83 23.90 19.59 9.68
N LYS A 84 23.84 18.27 9.92
CA LYS A 84 24.96 17.50 10.44
C LYS A 84 26.18 17.55 9.54
N HIS A 85 26.00 17.42 8.22
CA HIS A 85 27.09 17.43 7.27
C HIS A 85 27.94 18.71 7.35
N PHE A 86 27.28 19.86 7.48
CA PHE A 86 27.98 21.12 7.64
C PHE A 86 28.57 21.34 9.04
N GLY A 87 28.45 20.36 9.94
CA GLY A 87 29.00 20.42 11.29
C GLY A 87 28.27 21.41 12.19
N TRP A 88 27.05 21.79 11.83
CA TRP A 88 26.22 22.65 12.66
C TRP A 88 25.62 21.83 13.78
N THR A 89 26.19 21.98 14.97
CA THR A 89 25.78 21.26 16.18
C THR A 89 24.72 22.00 16.99
N TRP A 90 24.42 23.27 16.64
CA TRP A 90 23.42 24.12 17.29
C TRP A 90 22.62 24.90 16.24
N VAL A 91 21.32 24.62 16.11
CA VAL A 91 20.41 25.29 15.17
C VAL A 91 19.19 25.88 15.86
N GLY A 92 18.73 27.02 15.37
CA GLY A 92 17.39 27.53 15.66
C GLY A 92 16.36 26.87 14.75
N THR A 93 15.11 26.77 15.22
CA THR A 93 14.04 26.22 14.39
C THR A 93 12.78 27.08 14.48
N ILE A 94 12.13 27.27 13.33
CA ILE A 94 10.87 28.01 13.23
C ILE A 94 9.90 27.18 12.40
N ARG A 95 8.67 27.03 12.87
CA ARG A 95 7.64 26.23 12.19
C ARG A 95 6.32 26.95 12.13
N SER A 96 5.53 26.64 11.10
CA SER A 96 4.11 26.99 11.06
C SER A 96 3.38 26.27 12.19
N ASP A 97 2.40 26.91 12.84
CA ASP A 97 1.54 26.24 13.82
C ASP A 97 0.37 25.52 13.14
N ASN A 98 0.74 24.56 12.29
CA ASN A 98 -0.17 23.70 11.55
C ASN A 98 0.48 22.32 11.35
N ASP A 99 -0.27 21.36 10.82
CA ASP A 99 0.20 19.97 10.70
C ASP A 99 1.49 19.83 9.86
N TYR A 100 1.70 20.72 8.87
CA TYR A 100 2.93 20.75 8.07
C TYR A 100 4.13 21.15 8.93
N GLY A 101 4.08 22.31 9.57
CA GLY A 101 5.17 22.80 10.42
C GLY A 101 5.41 21.89 11.64
N ASN A 102 4.35 21.35 12.25
CA ASN A 102 4.45 20.48 13.41
C ASN A 102 5.04 19.10 13.09
N SER A 103 4.61 18.47 12.00
CA SER A 103 5.09 17.15 11.59
C SER A 103 6.51 17.21 11.03
N GLY A 104 6.81 18.21 10.19
CA GLY A 104 8.15 18.44 9.65
C GLY A 104 9.16 18.71 10.76
N MET A 105 8.80 19.58 11.72
CA MET A 105 9.64 19.87 12.87
C MET A 105 9.85 18.67 13.78
N ALA A 106 8.80 17.90 14.08
CA ALA A 106 8.92 16.72 14.92
C ALA A 106 9.86 15.67 14.31
N THR A 107 9.77 15.47 12.99
CA THR A 107 10.65 14.55 12.27
C THR A 107 12.08 15.07 12.18
N PHE A 108 12.26 16.36 11.85
CA PHE A 108 13.57 17.00 11.82
C PHE A 108 14.24 16.94 13.20
N ALA A 109 13.54 17.28 14.27
CA ALA A 109 14.06 17.26 15.63
C ALA A 109 14.48 15.85 16.08
N GLN A 110 13.68 14.83 15.74
CA GLN A 110 14.00 13.44 16.03
C GLN A 110 15.31 13.02 15.35
N VAL A 111 15.49 13.38 14.08
CA VAL A 111 16.66 12.97 13.29
C VAL A 111 17.87 13.83 13.63
N ALA A 112 17.70 15.12 13.83
CA ALA A 112 18.76 16.04 14.28
C ALA A 112 19.34 15.57 15.62
N GLN A 113 18.48 15.14 16.56
CA GLN A 113 18.93 14.58 17.84
C GLN A 113 19.70 13.27 17.67
N GLN A 114 19.27 12.39 16.76
CA GLN A 114 20.00 11.15 16.42
C GLN A 114 21.39 11.46 15.81
N GLU A 115 21.50 12.53 15.03
CA GLU A 115 22.74 12.98 14.39
C GLU A 115 23.62 13.84 15.33
N GLY A 116 23.20 14.10 16.57
CA GLY A 116 23.94 14.89 17.55
C GLY A 116 23.92 16.41 17.29
N VAL A 117 22.83 16.91 16.71
CA VAL A 117 22.54 18.34 16.50
C VAL A 117 21.53 18.81 17.55
N CYS A 118 21.87 19.86 18.29
CA CYS A 118 21.01 20.48 19.30
C CYS A 118 20.13 21.58 18.69
N ILE A 119 18.87 21.62 19.11
CA ILE A 119 17.94 22.71 18.78
C ILE A 119 17.95 23.72 19.93
N GLU A 120 18.44 24.94 19.69
CA GLU A 120 18.59 25.99 20.71
C GLU A 120 17.24 26.61 21.10
N TYR A 121 16.40 26.84 20.10
CA TYR A 121 15.04 27.32 20.25
C TYR A 121 14.15 26.72 19.15
N SER A 122 12.87 26.56 19.45
CA SER A 122 11.88 26.05 18.51
C SER A 122 10.59 26.84 18.67
N GLU A 123 10.35 27.73 17.73
CA GLU A 123 9.23 28.67 17.80
C GLU A 123 8.15 28.39 16.75
N ALA A 124 6.91 28.68 17.14
CA ALA A 124 5.71 28.43 16.35
C ALA A 124 5.12 29.73 15.78
N PHE A 125 4.88 29.76 14.47
CA PHE A 125 4.22 30.85 13.77
C PHE A 125 2.70 30.64 13.83
N LEU A 126 2.00 31.39 14.68
CA LEU A 126 0.54 31.28 14.88
C LEU A 126 -0.23 32.16 13.88
N LYS A 127 -1.15 31.56 13.12
CA LYS A 127 -1.98 32.19 12.07
C LYS A 127 -2.91 33.33 12.55
N SER A 128 -2.87 33.70 13.83
CA SER A 128 -3.61 34.83 14.41
C SER A 128 -2.90 35.39 15.66
N GLY A 129 -2.08 36.44 15.48
CA GLY A 129 -1.47 37.22 16.56
C GLY A 129 -0.74 38.47 16.03
N PRO A 130 -0.70 39.59 16.79
CA PRO A 130 -0.18 40.90 16.34
C PRO A 130 1.33 40.86 16.07
N LYS A 131 1.86 41.87 15.34
CA LYS A 131 3.30 42.10 15.06
C LYS A 131 4.22 41.79 16.27
N GLU A 132 3.72 41.99 17.49
CA GLU A 132 4.37 41.66 18.76
C GLU A 132 4.91 40.22 18.87
N LYS A 133 4.27 39.19 18.28
CA LYS A 133 4.80 37.81 18.31
C LYS A 133 5.93 37.58 17.31
N ILE A 134 5.90 38.21 16.14
CA ILE A 134 7.02 38.18 15.19
C ILE A 134 8.21 38.91 15.81
N SER A 135 7.97 40.05 16.47
CA SER A 135 9.00 40.75 17.24
C SER A 135 9.57 39.90 18.39
N GLN A 136 8.75 39.07 19.07
CA GLN A 136 9.23 38.11 20.08
C GLN A 136 10.12 37.01 19.48
N ILE A 137 9.73 36.42 18.34
CA ILE A 137 10.55 35.44 17.63
C ILE A 137 11.87 36.09 17.20
N ILE A 138 11.84 37.33 16.67
CA ILE A 138 13.04 38.08 16.30
C ILE A 138 13.92 38.41 17.51
N ASP A 139 13.34 38.72 18.67
CA ASP A 139 14.10 38.92 19.91
C ASP A 139 14.76 37.63 20.40
N ILE A 140 14.13 36.47 20.20
CA ILE A 140 14.71 35.15 20.46
C ILE A 140 15.86 34.88 19.48
N ILE A 141 15.67 35.11 18.18
CA ILE A 141 16.72 34.97 17.16
C ILE A 141 17.91 35.91 17.47
N ARG A 142 17.64 37.14 17.92
CA ARG A 142 18.67 38.14 18.26
C ARG A 142 19.49 37.73 19.49
N LYS A 143 18.84 37.13 20.50
CA LYS A 143 19.50 36.65 21.73
C LYS A 143 20.17 35.28 21.55
N SER A 144 19.76 34.53 20.54
CA SER A 144 20.31 33.22 20.21
C SER A 144 21.77 33.29 19.78
N THR A 145 22.53 32.28 20.22
CA THR A 145 23.92 32.08 19.81
C THR A 145 24.02 31.35 18.47
N SER A 146 23.02 30.54 18.11
CA SER A 146 22.91 29.92 16.79
C SER A 146 22.55 30.95 15.72
N LYS A 147 23.30 30.90 14.61
CA LYS A 147 23.08 31.69 13.39
C LYS A 147 22.48 30.89 12.23
N VAL A 148 22.20 29.61 12.45
CA VAL A 148 21.60 28.69 11.46
C VAL A 148 20.17 28.43 11.87
N ILE A 149 19.22 28.64 10.95
CA ILE A 149 17.79 28.52 11.23
C ILE A 149 17.16 27.57 10.23
N VAL A 150 16.53 26.50 10.73
CA VAL A 150 15.72 25.59 9.93
C VAL A 150 14.25 26.02 9.99
N ALA A 151 13.69 26.37 8.84
CA ALA A 151 12.36 26.98 8.76
C ALA A 151 11.36 26.12 7.97
N PHE A 152 10.34 25.63 8.69
CA PHE A 152 9.16 24.94 8.15
C PHE A 152 7.95 25.90 8.10
N LEU A 153 8.06 26.92 7.27
CA LEU A 153 7.09 28.02 7.16
C LEU A 153 6.33 27.96 5.84
N SER A 154 5.05 28.33 5.81
CA SER A 154 4.40 28.60 4.53
C SER A 154 5.01 29.86 3.87
N LEU A 155 4.86 30.00 2.55
CA LEU A 155 5.33 31.17 1.80
C LEU A 155 4.88 32.49 2.44
N ILE A 156 3.59 32.60 2.80
CA ILE A 156 3.01 33.83 3.40
C ILE A 156 3.64 34.14 4.77
N GLU A 157 3.91 33.12 5.59
CA GLU A 157 4.53 33.30 6.91
C GLU A 157 6.02 33.66 6.78
N MET A 158 6.69 33.10 5.76
CA MET A 158 8.07 33.45 5.43
C MET A 158 8.17 34.89 4.91
N GLU A 159 7.24 35.34 4.08
CA GLU A 159 7.15 36.74 3.61
C GLU A 159 7.02 37.71 4.80
N ALA A 160 6.08 37.44 5.72
CA ALA A 160 5.88 38.27 6.90
C ALA A 160 7.12 38.30 7.84
N LEU A 161 7.83 37.17 7.97
CA LEU A 161 9.05 37.08 8.76
C LEU A 161 10.20 37.88 8.11
N VAL A 162 10.38 37.75 6.79
CA VAL A 162 11.41 38.47 6.03
C VAL A 162 11.17 39.99 6.08
N GLU A 163 9.93 40.44 5.92
CA GLU A 163 9.58 41.87 6.05
C GLU A 163 9.96 42.44 7.41
N GLU A 164 9.65 41.75 8.51
CA GLU A 164 9.96 42.23 9.86
C GLU A 164 11.47 42.13 10.17
N LEU A 165 12.17 41.11 9.68
CA LEU A 165 13.63 41.01 9.78
C LEU A 165 14.35 42.16 9.06
N LEU A 166 13.83 42.59 7.91
CA LEU A 166 14.30 43.77 7.19
C LEU A 166 14.04 45.06 7.97
N LEU A 167 12.82 45.23 8.51
CA LEU A 167 12.46 46.39 9.34
C LEU A 167 13.38 46.53 10.56
N GLN A 168 13.82 45.41 11.14
CA GLN A 168 14.72 45.39 12.30
C GLN A 168 16.21 45.26 11.96
N ASN A 169 16.57 45.34 10.68
CA ASN A 169 17.93 45.27 10.15
C ASN A 169 18.73 44.04 10.66
N LEU A 170 18.07 42.87 10.74
CA LEU A 170 18.68 41.63 11.22
C LEU A 170 19.07 40.73 10.04
N THR A 171 20.33 40.83 9.61
CA THR A 171 20.90 40.10 8.45
C THR A 171 21.92 39.03 8.89
N GLY A 172 22.49 38.28 7.93
CA GLY A 172 23.57 37.30 8.17
C GLY A 172 23.16 36.02 8.89
N LEU A 173 21.88 35.64 8.80
CA LEU A 173 21.35 34.36 9.27
C LEU A 173 21.43 33.33 8.13
N GLN A 174 21.90 32.13 8.44
CA GLN A 174 21.95 31.03 7.48
C GLN A 174 20.63 30.26 7.51
N TRP A 175 19.85 30.38 6.43
CA TRP A 175 18.54 29.73 6.34
C TRP A 175 18.62 28.35 5.70
N VAL A 176 17.91 27.40 6.31
CA VAL A 176 17.71 26.05 5.80
C VAL A 176 16.22 25.84 5.61
N GLY A 177 15.76 25.70 4.37
CA GLY A 177 14.34 25.76 4.02
C GLY A 177 13.72 24.44 3.62
N SER A 178 12.45 24.28 3.99
CA SER A 178 11.54 23.27 3.45
C SER A 178 11.02 23.66 2.07
N GLU A 179 10.46 22.71 1.33
CA GLU A 179 10.00 22.92 -0.07
C GLU A 179 8.96 24.02 -0.28
N SER A 180 8.24 24.40 0.77
CA SER A 180 7.13 25.36 0.74
C SER A 180 7.55 26.79 0.39
N TRP A 181 8.83 27.15 0.52
CA TRP A 181 9.31 28.51 0.26
C TRP A 181 10.71 28.56 -0.38
N ILE A 182 11.49 27.47 -0.32
CA ILE A 182 12.89 27.45 -0.79
C ILE A 182 13.04 27.50 -2.33
N THR A 183 11.95 27.51 -3.09
CA THR A 183 11.93 27.71 -4.54
C THR A 183 11.27 29.03 -4.96
N GLU A 184 10.76 29.82 -4.01
CA GLU A 184 9.91 30.97 -4.30
C GLU A 184 10.72 32.25 -4.53
N ARG A 185 10.75 32.70 -5.79
CA ARG A 185 11.53 33.88 -6.20
C ARG A 185 10.98 35.20 -5.66
N SER A 186 9.71 35.27 -5.28
CA SER A 186 9.08 36.49 -4.75
C SER A 186 9.72 36.94 -3.43
N LEU A 187 10.14 36.00 -2.58
CA LEU A 187 10.80 36.26 -1.30
C LEU A 187 12.16 36.98 -1.42
N ALA A 188 12.80 36.84 -2.59
CA ALA A 188 14.07 37.50 -2.89
C ALA A 188 13.90 38.89 -3.52
N ALA A 189 12.68 39.30 -3.87
CA ALA A 189 12.42 40.58 -4.50
C ALA A 189 12.64 41.76 -3.54
N GLY A 190 13.00 42.93 -4.07
CA GLY A 190 13.26 44.12 -3.26
C GLY A 190 14.51 43.94 -2.38
N ASP A 191 14.39 44.21 -1.07
CA ASP A 191 15.48 44.03 -0.10
C ASP A 191 15.53 42.62 0.52
N GLY A 192 14.57 41.74 0.21
CA GLY A 192 14.46 40.37 0.78
C GLY A 192 15.71 39.50 0.58
N TYR A 193 16.45 39.71 -0.51
CA TYR A 193 17.72 39.03 -0.76
C TYR A 193 18.78 39.30 0.34
N LYS A 194 18.72 40.44 1.04
CA LYS A 194 19.64 40.75 2.16
C LYS A 194 19.44 39.80 3.35
N ILE A 195 18.28 39.16 3.44
CA ILE A 195 17.92 38.19 4.50
C ILE A 195 18.16 36.74 4.06
N LEU A 196 17.82 36.40 2.81
CA LEU A 196 17.77 35.01 2.34
C LEU A 196 18.95 34.59 1.46
N ASN A 197 19.90 35.48 1.18
CA ASN A 197 21.09 35.12 0.41
C ASN A 197 21.87 33.98 1.07
N GLY A 198 22.22 32.95 0.30
CA GLY A 198 22.88 31.74 0.79
C GLY A 198 21.94 30.68 1.36
N ALA A 199 20.61 30.85 1.31
CA ALA A 199 19.66 29.83 1.76
C ALA A 199 19.83 28.48 1.01
N ILE A 200 19.48 27.38 1.69
CA ILE A 200 19.69 26.01 1.19
C ILE A 200 18.51 25.09 1.56
N GLY A 201 18.07 24.19 0.68
CA GLY A 201 16.99 23.23 0.93
C GLY A 201 16.57 22.40 -0.30
N PHE A 202 15.41 21.73 -0.24
CA PHE A 202 14.93 20.73 -1.24
C PHE A 202 13.60 21.18 -1.93
N ALA A 203 13.34 20.81 -3.20
CA ALA A 203 12.22 21.30 -4.05
C ALA A 203 11.22 20.20 -4.54
N VAL A 204 9.95 20.57 -4.85
CA VAL A 204 8.84 19.69 -5.34
C VAL A 204 8.49 19.92 -6.83
N ASP A 205 7.98 18.89 -7.52
CA ASP A 205 7.64 18.85 -8.94
C ASP A 205 6.16 19.21 -9.24
N TYR A 206 5.90 20.23 -10.08
CA TYR A 206 4.57 20.73 -10.49
C TYR A 206 3.98 20.08 -11.76
N ARG A 207 4.57 18.97 -12.21
CA ARG A 207 4.29 18.33 -13.51
C ARG A 207 2.82 18.05 -13.82
N GLU A 208 2.07 17.52 -12.86
CA GLU A 208 0.70 17.06 -13.11
C GLU A 208 -0.29 18.20 -13.37
N TYR A 209 -0.09 19.36 -12.73
CA TYR A 209 -0.86 20.57 -13.02
C TYR A 209 -0.55 21.11 -14.42
N GLN A 210 0.73 21.10 -14.81
CA GLN A 210 1.13 21.51 -16.16
C GLN A 210 0.53 20.61 -17.23
N PHE A 211 0.42 19.31 -16.98
CA PHE A 211 -0.21 18.36 -17.92
C PHE A 211 -1.71 18.62 -18.10
N ALA A 212 -2.45 18.91 -17.03
CA ALA A 212 -3.86 19.25 -17.12
C ALA A 212 -4.08 20.60 -17.83
N GLU A 213 -3.29 21.63 -17.52
CA GLU A 213 -3.36 22.93 -18.21
C GLU A 213 -2.97 22.80 -19.69
N THR A 214 -2.01 21.93 -20.02
CA THR A 214 -1.64 21.64 -21.43
C THR A 214 -2.80 20.98 -22.18
N MET A 215 -3.52 20.06 -21.53
CA MET A 215 -4.73 19.46 -22.10
C MET A 215 -5.81 20.51 -22.37
N ILE A 216 -6.06 21.43 -21.41
CA ILE A 216 -7.03 22.51 -21.56
C ILE A 216 -6.63 23.44 -22.72
N PHE A 217 -5.38 23.90 -22.73
CA PHE A 217 -4.83 24.76 -23.77
C PHE A 217 -4.96 24.15 -25.17
N ALA A 218 -4.66 22.85 -25.31
CA ALA A 218 -4.79 22.15 -26.59
C ALA A 218 -6.23 22.10 -27.08
N ILE A 219 -7.20 21.88 -26.18
CA ILE A 219 -8.63 21.88 -26.51
C ILE A 219 -9.08 23.28 -26.96
N GLU A 220 -8.65 24.34 -26.26
CA GLU A 220 -8.95 25.72 -26.64
C GLU A 220 -8.39 26.08 -28.01
N GLU A 221 -7.15 25.66 -28.32
CA GLU A 221 -6.55 25.89 -29.63
C GLU A 221 -7.33 25.17 -30.75
N ILE A 222 -7.77 23.93 -30.52
CA ILE A 222 -8.58 23.17 -31.47
C ILE A 222 -9.93 23.87 -31.71
N ASN A 223 -10.61 24.31 -30.65
CA ASN A 223 -11.89 25.00 -30.76
C ASN A 223 -11.80 26.35 -31.49
N ASN A 224 -10.65 27.01 -31.43
CA ASN A 224 -10.41 28.29 -32.11
C ASN A 224 -9.98 28.11 -33.58
N ARG A 225 -9.81 26.88 -34.04
CA ARG A 225 -9.47 26.56 -35.43
C ARG A 225 -10.72 26.28 -36.24
N THR A 226 -10.80 26.88 -37.41
CA THR A 226 -11.94 26.68 -38.33
C THR A 226 -11.74 25.52 -39.31
N ASP A 227 -10.55 24.91 -39.29
CA ASP A 227 -10.11 23.87 -40.23
C ASP A 227 -10.05 22.46 -39.62
N ILE A 228 -10.10 22.33 -38.29
CA ILE A 228 -10.26 21.05 -37.58
C ILE A 228 -11.58 21.11 -36.81
N LEU A 229 -12.42 20.07 -36.99
CA LEU A 229 -13.75 19.97 -36.35
C LEU A 229 -14.65 21.21 -36.58
N PRO A 230 -14.88 21.63 -37.83
CA PRO A 230 -15.71 22.80 -38.10
C PRO A 230 -17.14 22.60 -37.60
N ASN A 231 -17.61 23.53 -36.76
CA ASN A 231 -18.91 23.51 -36.08
C ASN A 231 -19.08 22.41 -35.01
N VAL A 232 -17.98 21.88 -34.47
CA VAL A 232 -18.00 20.94 -33.33
C VAL A 232 -17.07 21.49 -32.25
N ILE A 233 -17.58 21.65 -31.04
CA ILE A 233 -16.84 22.18 -29.90
C ILE A 233 -16.40 21.01 -29.01
N LEU A 234 -15.11 20.94 -28.69
CA LEU A 234 -14.57 20.02 -27.70
C LEU A 234 -14.73 20.59 -26.29
N GLY A 235 -15.22 19.75 -25.38
CA GLY A 235 -15.25 20.00 -23.94
C GLY A 235 -14.36 19.02 -23.17
N TYR A 236 -14.20 19.26 -21.88
CA TYR A 236 -13.39 18.39 -21.00
C TYR A 236 -14.01 18.21 -19.63
N LYS A 237 -13.73 17.05 -19.00
CA LYS A 237 -14.01 16.77 -17.58
C LYS A 237 -12.76 16.20 -16.94
N ILE A 238 -12.11 16.97 -16.07
CA ILE A 238 -10.83 16.60 -15.44
C ILE A 238 -11.03 16.33 -13.95
N TYR A 239 -10.55 15.18 -13.48
CA TYR A 239 -10.71 14.71 -12.10
C TYR A 239 -9.37 14.45 -11.43
N ASP A 240 -9.33 14.64 -10.11
CA ASP A 240 -8.18 14.31 -9.25
C ASP A 240 -8.29 12.87 -8.73
N ALA A 241 -7.28 12.04 -8.99
CA ALA A 241 -7.19 10.66 -8.51
C ALA A 241 -6.43 10.51 -7.19
N CYS A 242 -5.90 11.60 -6.63
CA CYS A 242 -5.07 11.64 -5.42
C CYS A 242 -3.88 10.65 -5.39
N GLY A 243 -3.38 10.17 -6.54
CA GLY A 243 -2.38 9.08 -6.63
C GLY A 243 -2.90 7.69 -6.24
N SER A 244 -4.21 7.54 -5.99
CA SER A 244 -4.85 6.33 -5.51
C SER A 244 -5.42 5.48 -6.65
N VAL A 245 -5.06 4.20 -6.69
CA VAL A 245 -5.60 3.24 -7.66
C VAL A 245 -7.12 3.07 -7.48
N SER A 246 -7.61 3.02 -6.24
CA SER A 246 -9.05 2.83 -5.96
C SER A 246 -9.88 4.04 -6.41
N LEU A 247 -9.38 5.25 -6.20
CA LEU A 247 -10.04 6.47 -6.64
C LEU A 247 -9.94 6.65 -8.16
N ALA A 248 -8.78 6.40 -8.77
CA ALA A 248 -8.61 6.43 -10.22
C ALA A 248 -9.60 5.50 -10.95
N ILE A 249 -9.83 4.29 -10.40
CA ILE A 249 -10.83 3.35 -10.91
C ILE A 249 -12.25 3.91 -10.76
N LYS A 250 -12.58 4.47 -9.61
CA LYS A 250 -13.89 5.07 -9.33
C LYS A 250 -14.19 6.23 -10.27
N VAL A 251 -13.23 7.14 -10.45
CA VAL A 251 -13.28 8.26 -11.40
C VAL A 251 -13.44 7.75 -12.83
N ALA A 252 -12.66 6.74 -13.24
CA ALA A 252 -12.79 6.14 -14.57
C ALA A 252 -14.20 5.57 -14.80
N MET A 253 -14.80 4.89 -13.81
CA MET A 253 -16.19 4.43 -13.90
C MET A 253 -17.20 5.59 -13.91
N ALA A 254 -16.95 6.66 -13.15
CA ALA A 254 -17.80 7.86 -13.15
C ALA A 254 -17.80 8.54 -14.54
N LEU A 255 -16.62 8.67 -15.16
CA LEU A 255 -16.42 9.16 -16.51
C LEU A 255 -17.16 8.27 -17.54
N MET A 256 -17.06 6.95 -17.44
CA MET A 256 -17.73 6.02 -18.38
C MET A 256 -19.25 5.94 -18.21
N SER A 257 -19.75 6.05 -16.97
CA SER A 257 -21.18 5.91 -16.67
C SER A 257 -22.00 7.18 -16.92
N GLY A 258 -21.34 8.34 -17.09
CA GLY A 258 -22.00 9.63 -17.30
C GLY A 258 -22.82 10.10 -16.09
N ALA A 259 -22.62 9.50 -14.91
CA ALA A 259 -23.48 9.68 -13.73
C ALA A 259 -23.37 11.06 -13.03
N GLY A 260 -22.78 12.07 -13.69
CA GLY A 260 -22.57 13.43 -13.17
C GLY A 260 -23.57 14.50 -13.63
N GLU A 261 -24.44 14.22 -14.61
CA GLU A 261 -25.36 15.22 -15.16
C GLU A 261 -26.83 14.84 -14.92
N ALA A 262 -27.38 15.32 -13.80
CA ALA A 262 -28.82 15.45 -13.63
C ALA A 262 -29.15 16.56 -12.62
N GLU A 263 -28.79 17.80 -12.97
CA GLU A 263 -29.41 19.01 -12.42
C GLU A 263 -30.15 19.77 -13.54
N SER A 264 -31.15 19.13 -14.17
CA SER A 264 -32.20 19.88 -14.88
C SER A 264 -33.44 19.01 -15.07
N SER A 265 -34.51 19.34 -14.35
CA SER A 265 -35.73 18.55 -14.23
C SER A 265 -36.70 18.70 -15.43
N THR A 266 -36.25 19.10 -16.62
CA THR A 266 -37.20 19.40 -17.73
C THR A 266 -36.76 19.01 -19.15
N LEU A 267 -35.81 18.07 -19.37
CA LEU A 267 -35.54 17.56 -20.73
C LEU A 267 -35.74 16.05 -20.87
N PRO A 268 -36.37 15.58 -21.97
CA PRO A 268 -36.49 14.15 -22.27
C PRO A 268 -35.11 13.62 -22.65
N CYS A 269 -34.60 12.63 -21.91
CA CYS A 269 -33.32 11.91 -22.10
C CYS A 269 -32.50 12.41 -23.30
N SER A 270 -31.88 13.58 -23.17
CA SER A 270 -30.92 14.07 -24.15
C SER A 270 -29.69 13.20 -24.04
N GLN A 271 -29.13 12.83 -25.20
CA GLN A 271 -27.98 11.93 -25.31
C GLN A 271 -26.95 12.21 -24.21
N GLN A 272 -26.68 11.20 -23.39
CA GLN A 272 -25.55 11.22 -22.45
C GLN A 272 -24.30 11.59 -23.26
N SER A 273 -23.54 12.61 -22.83
CA SER A 273 -22.23 12.87 -23.42
C SER A 273 -21.36 11.63 -23.15
N SER A 274 -21.23 10.73 -24.12
CA SER A 274 -20.32 9.59 -23.99
C SER A 274 -18.91 10.13 -23.94
N ILE A 275 -18.12 9.72 -22.96
CA ILE A 275 -16.71 10.10 -22.91
C ILE A 275 -15.98 9.26 -23.95
N HIS A 276 -15.44 9.92 -24.96
CA HIS A 276 -14.91 9.26 -26.16
C HIS A 276 -13.44 8.85 -25.97
N ALA A 277 -12.72 9.52 -25.06
CA ALA A 277 -11.35 9.22 -24.71
C ALA A 277 -11.06 9.70 -23.28
N ILE A 278 -10.13 9.01 -22.59
CA ILE A 278 -9.62 9.41 -21.28
C ILE A 278 -8.10 9.58 -21.41
N ILE A 279 -7.60 10.75 -21.02
CA ILE A 279 -6.19 11.00 -20.81
C ILE A 279 -5.88 10.64 -19.36
N GLY A 280 -5.13 9.56 -19.17
CA GLY A 280 -4.72 9.07 -17.85
C GLY A 280 -3.48 9.79 -17.31
N GLN A 281 -3.29 9.70 -16.00
CA GLN A 281 -2.16 10.30 -15.30
C GLN A 281 -0.79 9.70 -15.67
N SER A 282 0.29 10.39 -15.29
CA SER A 282 1.67 9.95 -15.56
C SER A 282 2.08 8.65 -14.82
N GLY A 283 1.45 8.36 -13.68
CA GLY A 283 1.78 7.20 -12.85
C GLY A 283 1.18 5.90 -13.40
N SER A 284 2.03 4.90 -13.65
CA SER A 284 1.64 3.62 -14.25
C SER A 284 0.63 2.82 -13.43
N SER A 285 0.72 2.80 -12.09
CA SER A 285 -0.17 1.97 -11.25
C SER A 285 -1.64 2.39 -11.30
N PRO A 286 -2.01 3.67 -11.09
CA PRO A 286 -3.38 4.10 -11.31
C PRO A 286 -3.79 4.10 -12.79
N THR A 287 -2.88 4.34 -13.74
CA THR A 287 -3.17 4.23 -15.18
C THR A 287 -3.46 2.79 -15.62
N ILE A 288 -2.80 1.79 -15.02
CA ILE A 288 -3.15 0.36 -15.18
C ILE A 288 -4.54 0.09 -14.61
N GLY A 289 -4.87 0.67 -13.45
CA GLY A 289 -6.22 0.59 -12.88
C GLY A 289 -7.29 1.15 -13.84
N ILE A 290 -7.06 2.35 -14.38
CA ILE A 290 -7.93 3.03 -15.36
C ILE A 290 -8.03 2.19 -16.64
N ALA A 291 -6.92 1.78 -17.24
CA ALA A 291 -6.88 1.02 -18.49
C ALA A 291 -7.49 -0.38 -18.35
N THR A 292 -7.29 -1.06 -17.21
CA THR A 292 -7.90 -2.37 -16.94
C THR A 292 -9.42 -2.27 -16.88
N VAL A 293 -9.94 -1.17 -16.35
CA VAL A 293 -11.39 -0.93 -16.25
C VAL A 293 -11.96 -0.48 -17.60
N VAL A 294 -11.37 0.53 -18.25
CA VAL A 294 -11.87 1.11 -19.53
C VAL A 294 -11.69 0.14 -20.70
N GLY A 295 -10.57 -0.60 -20.74
CA GLY A 295 -10.24 -1.51 -21.83
C GLY A 295 -11.24 -2.65 -22.02
N GLN A 296 -11.97 -3.04 -20.98
CA GLN A 296 -13.01 -4.07 -21.06
C GLN A 296 -14.29 -3.58 -21.77
N PHE A 297 -14.53 -2.26 -21.84
CA PHE A 297 -15.71 -1.68 -22.48
C PHE A 297 -15.57 -1.44 -23.97
N ASN A 298 -14.37 -1.67 -24.52
CA ASN A 298 -14.02 -1.69 -25.95
C ASN A 298 -14.69 -0.54 -26.75
N ILE A 299 -13.99 0.57 -26.98
CA ILE A 299 -14.40 1.62 -27.94
C ILE A 299 -13.64 1.36 -29.27
N PRO A 300 -14.02 0.33 -30.07
CA PRO A 300 -13.23 -0.12 -31.21
C PRO A 300 -13.11 0.93 -32.32
N VAL A 301 -14.03 1.90 -32.36
CA VAL A 301 -14.08 2.95 -33.39
C VAL A 301 -12.90 3.91 -33.23
N VAL A 302 -12.63 4.40 -32.01
CA VAL A 302 -11.56 5.38 -31.75
C VAL A 302 -10.19 4.75 -31.94
N LEU A 303 -9.98 3.51 -31.46
CA LEU A 303 -8.71 2.81 -31.62
C LEU A 303 -8.38 2.51 -33.10
N LYS A 304 -9.40 2.30 -33.94
CA LYS A 304 -9.21 2.12 -35.39
C LYS A 304 -8.76 3.43 -36.05
N TYR A 305 -9.42 4.54 -35.74
CA TYR A 305 -9.07 5.84 -36.32
C TYR A 305 -7.76 6.42 -35.78
N LEU A 306 -7.42 6.17 -34.51
CA LEU A 306 -6.13 6.58 -33.93
C LEU A 306 -4.95 5.99 -34.70
N LYS A 307 -5.06 4.77 -35.21
CA LYS A 307 -4.04 4.14 -36.07
C LYS A 307 -3.89 4.80 -37.44
N GLU A 308 -4.88 5.57 -37.88
CA GLU A 308 -4.87 6.30 -39.14
C GLU A 308 -4.43 7.77 -38.98
N VAL A 309 -4.24 8.23 -37.73
CA VAL A 309 -3.78 9.59 -37.43
C VAL A 309 -2.33 9.74 -37.87
N ASN A 310 -2.07 10.73 -38.74
CA ASN A 310 -0.74 11.16 -39.15
C ASN A 310 -0.77 12.65 -39.52
N PHE A 311 -0.20 13.52 -38.69
CA PHE A 311 -0.17 14.96 -38.93
C PHE A 311 1.08 15.61 -38.32
N THR A 312 1.39 16.85 -38.70
CA THR A 312 2.56 17.58 -38.18
C THR A 312 2.11 18.82 -37.40
N MET A 313 2.65 18.99 -36.21
CA MET A 313 2.43 20.14 -35.33
C MET A 313 3.13 21.39 -35.88
N LYS A 314 2.74 22.58 -35.40
CA LYS A 314 3.31 23.88 -35.84
C LYS A 314 4.82 24.01 -35.60
N ASN A 315 5.34 23.31 -34.60
CA ASN A 315 6.76 23.25 -34.28
C ASN A 315 7.55 22.28 -35.19
N GLY A 316 6.88 21.54 -36.08
CA GLY A 316 7.50 20.58 -37.00
C GLY A 316 7.40 19.12 -36.57
N ASP A 317 6.81 18.81 -35.41
CA ASP A 317 6.71 17.44 -34.90
C ASP A 317 5.59 16.65 -35.58
N GLY A 318 5.95 15.58 -36.30
CA GLY A 318 4.99 14.61 -36.82
C GLY A 318 4.42 13.68 -35.74
N ILE A 319 3.10 13.57 -35.64
CA ILE A 319 2.37 12.67 -34.76
C ILE A 319 1.69 11.60 -35.61
N ASN A 320 2.02 10.34 -35.35
CA ASN A 320 1.41 9.15 -35.94
C ASN A 320 1.50 7.98 -34.94
N PHE A 321 0.72 6.93 -35.14
CA PHE A 321 0.68 5.77 -34.24
C PHE A 321 0.87 4.46 -34.99
N ASP A 322 1.50 3.47 -34.36
CA ASP A 322 1.74 2.15 -34.92
C ASP A 322 0.54 1.20 -34.73
N ILE A 323 0.71 -0.08 -35.10
CA ILE A 323 -0.36 -1.08 -35.02
C ILE A 323 -0.86 -1.34 -33.59
N ASN A 324 -0.07 -1.02 -32.56
CA ASN A 324 -0.39 -1.15 -31.14
C ASN A 324 -0.98 0.15 -30.57
N GLY A 325 -0.94 1.24 -31.33
CA GLY A 325 -1.37 2.57 -30.90
C GLY A 325 -0.25 3.37 -30.25
N ASP A 326 1.01 2.98 -30.44
CA ASP A 326 2.18 3.66 -29.88
C ASP A 326 2.75 4.66 -30.90
N PRO A 327 3.09 5.91 -30.50
CA PRO A 327 3.75 6.83 -31.41
C PRO A 327 5.20 6.39 -31.69
N PRO A 328 5.77 6.66 -32.87
CA PRO A 328 7.17 6.36 -33.11
C PRO A 328 8.02 7.17 -32.14
N ALA A 329 8.88 6.47 -31.42
CA ALA A 329 9.81 7.04 -30.47
C ALA A 329 10.66 8.13 -31.14
N ARG A 330 10.47 9.37 -30.69
CA ARG A 330 11.35 10.50 -31.02
C ARG A 330 11.93 11.05 -29.74
N TYR A 331 13.25 11.12 -29.68
CA TYR A 331 13.97 11.58 -28.52
C TYR A 331 15.03 12.58 -28.97
N GLU A 332 15.10 13.71 -28.27
CA GLU A 332 16.30 14.53 -28.32
C GLU A 332 17.41 13.82 -27.55
N LEU A 333 18.56 13.68 -28.19
CA LEU A 333 19.79 13.24 -27.55
C LEU A 333 20.43 14.48 -26.94
N VAL A 334 20.40 14.55 -25.62
CA VAL A 334 20.94 15.67 -24.85
C VAL A 334 22.24 15.25 -24.20
N ASN A 335 23.30 16.05 -24.38
CA ASN A 335 24.61 15.82 -23.81
C ASN A 335 24.94 16.94 -22.82
N TRP A 336 25.41 16.52 -21.65
CA TRP A 336 25.58 17.38 -20.50
C TRP A 336 26.98 17.96 -20.56
N GLN A 337 27.09 19.26 -20.81
CA GLN A 337 28.36 19.91 -21.10
C GLN A 337 28.70 20.89 -20.00
N LEU A 338 29.95 20.87 -19.55
CA LEU A 338 30.41 21.84 -18.58
C LEU A 338 30.60 23.19 -19.28
N SER A 339 29.80 24.18 -18.91
CA SER A 339 29.93 25.55 -19.39
C SER A 339 31.23 26.17 -18.89
N VAL A 340 31.66 27.27 -19.53
CA VAL A 340 32.90 27.99 -19.19
C VAL A 340 32.90 28.51 -17.73
N ASN A 341 31.73 28.55 -17.09
CA ASN A 341 31.53 29.00 -15.72
C ASN A 341 31.44 27.83 -14.71
N GLY A 342 31.61 26.58 -15.15
CA GLY A 342 31.58 25.39 -14.29
C GLY A 342 30.17 24.87 -13.96
N ILE A 343 29.15 25.30 -14.70
CA ILE A 343 27.76 24.82 -14.57
C ILE A 343 27.48 23.82 -15.70
N ILE A 344 26.73 22.75 -15.42
CA ILE A 344 26.37 21.76 -16.43
C ILE A 344 25.19 22.29 -17.26
N ASP A 345 25.41 22.50 -18.56
CA ASP A 345 24.40 22.88 -19.54
C ASP A 345 23.89 21.64 -20.28
N PHE A 346 22.58 21.55 -20.49
CA PHE A 346 21.93 20.50 -21.28
C PHE A 346 21.92 20.90 -22.75
N VAL A 347 22.82 20.31 -23.54
CA VAL A 347 22.99 20.66 -24.96
C VAL A 347 22.41 19.54 -25.82
N THR A 348 21.38 19.84 -26.62
CA THR A 348 20.86 18.88 -27.62
C THR A 348 21.91 18.63 -28.70
N VAL A 349 22.44 17.41 -28.73
CA VAL A 349 23.53 16.97 -29.62
C VAL A 349 23.10 16.00 -30.70
N GLY A 350 21.87 15.54 -30.64
CA GLY A 350 21.32 14.67 -31.66
C GLY A 350 19.85 14.44 -31.47
N LEU A 351 19.29 13.63 -32.34
CA LEU A 351 17.90 13.22 -32.35
C LEU A 351 17.84 11.76 -32.76
N TYR A 352 17.09 10.97 -31.99
CA TYR A 352 16.61 9.68 -32.41
C TYR A 352 15.19 9.85 -32.94
N ASP A 353 14.94 9.36 -34.14
CA ASP A 353 13.61 9.33 -34.75
C ASP A 353 13.36 7.96 -35.36
N ALA A 354 12.58 7.13 -34.65
CA ALA A 354 12.19 5.79 -35.08
C ALA A 354 11.39 5.77 -36.39
N SER A 355 10.85 6.92 -36.85
CA SER A 355 10.10 7.01 -38.10
C SER A 355 10.98 7.08 -39.37
N LEU A 356 12.30 7.24 -39.23
CA LEU A 356 13.24 7.27 -40.35
C LEU A 356 13.68 5.85 -40.77
N PRO A 357 14.15 5.65 -42.01
CA PRO A 357 14.63 4.35 -42.49
C PRO A 357 15.78 3.79 -41.64
N ASN A 358 15.87 2.46 -41.53
CA ASN A 358 16.94 1.77 -40.81
C ASN A 358 18.32 2.32 -41.22
N GLY A 359 19.11 2.73 -40.22
CA GLY A 359 20.41 3.36 -40.41
C GLY A 359 20.39 4.90 -40.56
N LYS A 360 19.21 5.53 -40.59
CA LYS A 360 19.03 7.00 -40.58
C LYS A 360 18.24 7.52 -39.38
N GLN A 361 17.81 6.63 -38.49
CA GLN A 361 17.05 6.96 -37.28
C GLN A 361 17.83 7.78 -36.26
N PHE A 362 19.15 7.84 -36.38
CA PHE A 362 20.03 8.54 -35.46
C PHE A 362 20.72 9.69 -36.18
N ILE A 363 20.42 10.91 -35.79
CA ILE A 363 21.01 12.14 -36.34
C ILE A 363 21.82 12.78 -35.22
N MET A 364 23.14 12.78 -35.32
CA MET A 364 24.03 13.42 -34.34
C MET A 364 24.75 14.60 -34.97
N ASN A 365 24.93 15.66 -34.19
CA ASN A 365 25.87 16.73 -34.48
C ASN A 365 27.22 16.44 -33.81
N ASN A 366 28.28 17.12 -34.28
CA ASN A 366 29.65 16.90 -33.79
C ASN A 366 29.95 17.66 -32.49
N SER A 367 28.94 18.20 -31.81
CA SER A 367 29.09 19.06 -30.64
C SER A 367 29.12 18.27 -29.33
N ILE A 368 29.15 16.93 -29.39
CA ILE A 368 29.16 16.03 -28.23
C ILE A 368 30.47 16.20 -27.45
N VAL A 369 30.34 16.58 -26.18
CA VAL A 369 31.39 16.48 -25.18
C VAL A 369 31.25 15.14 -24.50
N TRP A 370 32.16 14.24 -24.81
CA TRP A 370 32.21 12.90 -24.26
C TRP A 370 32.77 12.97 -22.84
N ALA A 371 31.93 12.70 -21.84
CA ALA A 371 32.44 12.20 -20.57
C ALA A 371 33.09 10.83 -20.86
N SER A 372 34.29 10.57 -20.35
CA SER A 372 34.83 9.22 -20.49
C SER A 372 33.92 8.24 -19.73
N ASP A 373 33.51 7.22 -20.49
CA ASP A 373 32.79 5.99 -20.12
C ASP A 373 31.25 6.02 -20.23
N ASP A 374 30.77 6.09 -21.49
CA ASP A 374 29.45 5.59 -21.92
C ASP A 374 29.40 4.04 -21.92
N LYS A 375 28.19 3.46 -22.05
CA LYS A 375 27.89 2.10 -22.61
C LYS A 375 27.58 0.98 -21.60
N PHE A 376 26.34 0.70 -21.23
CA PHE A 376 26.06 -0.55 -20.47
C PHE A 376 26.06 -1.82 -21.36
N ALA A 377 25.51 -1.74 -22.58
CA ALA A 377 25.54 -2.88 -23.52
C ALA A 377 26.92 -3.05 -24.17
N GLU A 378 27.56 -1.95 -24.59
CA GLU A 378 28.91 -2.05 -25.15
C GLU A 378 29.98 -2.24 -24.06
N ALA A 379 29.79 -1.84 -22.79
CA ALA A 379 30.69 -2.26 -21.71
C ALA A 379 30.58 -3.75 -21.41
N MET A 380 29.40 -4.38 -21.55
CA MET A 380 29.29 -5.83 -21.41
C MET A 380 30.04 -6.55 -22.52
N ILE A 381 29.90 -6.09 -23.78
CA ILE A 381 30.63 -6.62 -24.93
C ILE A 381 32.14 -6.40 -24.76
N PHE A 382 32.53 -5.17 -24.46
CA PHE A 382 33.92 -4.78 -24.22
C PHE A 382 34.55 -5.55 -23.06
N ALA A 383 33.85 -5.71 -21.93
CA ALA A 383 34.33 -6.48 -20.78
C ALA A 383 34.52 -7.96 -21.13
N ILE A 384 33.61 -8.56 -21.91
CA ILE A 384 33.74 -9.94 -22.37
C ILE A 384 34.92 -10.10 -23.35
N GLU A 385 35.13 -9.14 -24.26
CA GLU A 385 36.27 -9.11 -25.18
C GLU A 385 37.61 -8.93 -24.44
N GLU A 386 37.67 -8.03 -23.46
CA GLU A 386 38.85 -7.83 -22.59
C GLU A 386 39.15 -9.07 -21.74
N ILE A 387 38.14 -9.70 -21.14
CA ILE A 387 38.30 -10.94 -20.37
C ILE A 387 38.83 -12.07 -21.28
N ASN A 388 38.34 -12.18 -22.51
CA ASN A 388 38.79 -13.18 -23.47
C ASN A 388 40.23 -12.94 -23.97
N ASN A 389 40.67 -11.69 -24.06
CA ASN A 389 42.06 -11.33 -24.39
C ASN A 389 43.03 -11.50 -23.20
N ARG A 390 42.51 -11.57 -21.97
CA ARG A 390 43.26 -11.76 -20.73
C ARG A 390 43.45 -13.24 -20.40
N THR A 391 44.55 -13.80 -20.92
CA THR A 391 44.93 -15.22 -20.72
C THR A 391 45.17 -15.63 -19.26
N ASP A 392 45.27 -14.66 -18.33
CA ASP A 392 45.42 -14.85 -16.88
C ASP A 392 44.10 -15.08 -16.13
N ILE A 393 42.96 -14.62 -16.66
CA ILE A 393 41.64 -14.65 -15.97
C ILE A 393 40.87 -15.95 -16.26
N LEU A 394 40.77 -16.36 -17.54
CA LEU A 394 40.08 -17.58 -17.97
C LEU A 394 40.93 -18.40 -18.97
N PRO A 395 41.96 -19.12 -18.51
CA PRO A 395 42.82 -19.89 -19.40
C PRO A 395 42.04 -21.03 -20.08
N LYS A 396 42.04 -21.05 -21.42
CA LYS A 396 41.40 -22.05 -22.30
C LYS A 396 39.86 -21.99 -22.38
N VAL A 397 39.22 -20.93 -21.86
CA VAL A 397 37.77 -20.74 -21.93
C VAL A 397 37.50 -19.35 -22.50
N SER A 398 36.68 -19.26 -23.55
CA SER A 398 36.23 -17.99 -24.12
C SER A 398 34.74 -17.78 -23.85
N LEU A 399 34.39 -16.61 -23.30
CA LEU A 399 33.02 -16.19 -23.03
C LEU A 399 32.35 -15.68 -24.30
N GLY A 400 31.14 -16.15 -24.57
CA GLY A 400 30.25 -15.62 -25.61
C GLY A 400 29.07 -14.86 -24.99
N TYR A 401 28.36 -14.05 -25.78
CA TYR A 401 27.18 -13.32 -25.34
C TYR A 401 26.02 -13.40 -26.34
N LYS A 402 24.80 -13.28 -25.83
CA LYS A 402 23.58 -13.05 -26.60
C LYS A 402 22.81 -11.93 -25.90
N ILE A 403 22.46 -10.87 -26.63
CA ILE A 403 21.79 -9.70 -26.08
C ILE A 403 20.40 -9.62 -26.69
N TYR A 404 19.41 -9.45 -25.83
CA TYR A 404 18.02 -9.21 -26.21
C TYR A 404 17.61 -7.88 -25.60
N ASP A 405 17.00 -7.01 -26.42
CA ASP A 405 16.40 -5.78 -25.90
C ASP A 405 15.06 -6.11 -25.24
N ALA A 406 14.94 -5.76 -23.97
CA ALA A 406 13.74 -5.98 -23.18
C ALA A 406 12.85 -4.73 -23.10
N CYS A 407 13.27 -3.58 -23.65
CA CYS A 407 12.55 -2.31 -23.73
C CYS A 407 11.85 -1.89 -22.43
N GLY A 408 12.44 -2.17 -21.26
CA GLY A 408 11.81 -1.90 -19.96
C GLY A 408 10.53 -2.71 -19.66
N SER A 409 10.16 -3.66 -20.52
CA SER A 409 8.95 -4.48 -20.43
C SER A 409 9.22 -5.80 -19.72
N VAL A 410 8.47 -6.08 -18.65
CA VAL A 410 8.55 -7.35 -17.91
C VAL A 410 8.23 -8.54 -18.81
N SER A 411 7.28 -8.38 -19.72
CA SER A 411 6.85 -9.42 -20.67
C SER A 411 7.96 -9.75 -21.68
N LEU A 412 8.59 -8.73 -22.29
CA LEU A 412 9.70 -8.96 -23.21
C LEU A 412 10.96 -9.45 -22.48
N ALA A 413 11.23 -8.95 -21.27
CA ALA A 413 12.33 -9.40 -20.43
C ALA A 413 12.20 -10.89 -20.07
N ILE A 414 10.98 -11.32 -19.70
CA ILE A 414 10.67 -12.73 -19.45
C ILE A 414 10.80 -13.57 -20.73
N LYS A 415 10.25 -13.10 -21.86
CA LYS A 415 10.39 -13.80 -23.16
C LYS A 415 11.85 -13.92 -23.59
N ALA A 416 12.64 -12.87 -23.42
CA ALA A 416 14.07 -12.85 -23.70
C ALA A 416 14.84 -13.82 -22.80
N ALA A 417 14.56 -13.83 -21.49
CA ALA A 417 15.15 -14.79 -20.57
C ALA A 417 14.77 -16.24 -20.91
N MET A 418 13.51 -16.50 -21.27
CA MET A 418 13.06 -17.82 -21.73
C MET A 418 13.69 -18.20 -23.08
N ALA A 419 13.87 -17.27 -24.02
CA ALA A 419 14.54 -17.52 -25.29
C ALA A 419 16.04 -17.84 -25.10
N LEU A 420 16.71 -17.12 -24.21
CA LEU A 420 18.09 -17.39 -23.81
C LEU A 420 18.24 -18.78 -23.17
N MET A 421 17.30 -19.18 -22.31
CA MET A 421 17.33 -20.48 -21.62
C MET A 421 16.88 -21.67 -22.49
N SER A 422 15.95 -21.46 -23.43
CA SER A 422 15.38 -22.54 -24.27
C SER A 422 16.12 -22.80 -25.57
N GLY A 423 16.96 -21.87 -26.02
CA GLY A 423 17.63 -21.94 -27.32
C GLY A 423 16.69 -21.80 -28.54
N ALA A 424 15.40 -21.54 -28.32
CA ALA A 424 14.38 -21.44 -29.37
C ALA A 424 14.43 -20.07 -30.07
N GLY A 425 15.38 -19.91 -30.99
CA GLY A 425 15.52 -18.73 -31.85
C GLY A 425 15.93 -19.05 -33.29
N GLU A 426 16.07 -20.33 -33.66
CA GLU A 426 16.48 -20.72 -35.01
C GLU A 426 15.34 -21.37 -35.79
N ALA A 427 14.55 -20.55 -36.47
CA ALA A 427 13.76 -20.98 -37.62
C ALA A 427 13.51 -19.79 -38.54
N GLU A 428 14.47 -19.50 -39.43
CA GLU A 428 14.24 -19.12 -40.83
C GLU A 428 15.59 -18.86 -41.54
N SER A 429 16.35 -19.92 -41.79
CA SER A 429 17.22 -20.00 -42.96
C SER A 429 17.59 -21.46 -43.17
N SER A 430 17.22 -21.98 -44.34
CA SER A 430 17.61 -23.30 -44.82
C SER A 430 19.13 -23.44 -44.87
N THR A 431 19.60 -24.64 -44.50
CA THR A 431 20.95 -25.23 -44.64
C THR A 431 21.98 -24.93 -43.55
N LEU A 432 21.99 -25.71 -42.46
CA LEU A 432 23.19 -26.25 -41.80
C LEU A 432 22.79 -27.37 -40.81
N PRO A 433 23.63 -28.41 -40.59
CA PRO A 433 23.30 -29.55 -39.75
C PRO A 433 23.48 -29.22 -38.26
N CYS A 434 22.69 -29.89 -37.42
CA CYS A 434 22.72 -29.79 -35.96
C CYS A 434 24.14 -30.00 -35.42
N SER A 435 24.77 -28.95 -34.89
CA SER A 435 25.99 -29.09 -34.06
C SER A 435 25.91 -28.17 -32.84
N GLU A 436 25.93 -28.80 -31.67
CA GLU A 436 26.24 -28.30 -30.32
C GLU A 436 25.70 -26.92 -29.92
N GLN A 437 24.56 -26.90 -29.21
CA GLN A 437 24.07 -25.71 -28.50
C GLN A 437 24.97 -25.38 -27.30
N SER A 438 25.43 -24.13 -27.22
CA SER A 438 26.21 -23.58 -26.10
C SER A 438 25.30 -23.35 -24.88
N SER A 439 25.71 -23.78 -23.68
CA SER A 439 24.94 -23.55 -22.45
C SER A 439 25.09 -22.11 -21.93
N ILE A 440 23.96 -21.46 -21.59
CA ILE A 440 23.95 -20.14 -20.94
C ILE A 440 24.25 -20.32 -19.44
N HIS A 441 25.29 -19.64 -18.94
CA HIS A 441 25.78 -19.79 -17.56
C HIS A 441 25.42 -18.62 -16.64
N ALA A 442 25.03 -17.46 -17.19
CA ALA A 442 24.57 -16.28 -16.45
C ALA A 442 23.66 -15.41 -17.33
N ILE A 443 22.68 -14.75 -16.73
CA ILE A 443 21.79 -13.78 -17.40
C ILE A 443 21.86 -12.47 -16.62
N ILE A 444 22.20 -11.37 -17.32
CA ILE A 444 22.29 -10.03 -16.73
C ILE A 444 21.01 -9.27 -17.09
N GLY A 445 20.28 -8.81 -16.07
CA GLY A 445 19.02 -8.07 -16.23
C GLY A 445 19.22 -6.60 -16.59
N GLN A 446 18.16 -5.94 -17.04
CA GLN A 446 18.17 -4.49 -17.33
C GLN A 446 18.07 -3.64 -16.05
N SER A 447 18.26 -2.32 -16.16
CA SER A 447 18.23 -1.39 -15.01
C SER A 447 16.86 -1.24 -14.34
N GLY A 448 15.78 -1.68 -14.98
CA GLY A 448 14.41 -1.65 -14.43
C GLY A 448 14.16 -2.77 -13.42
N SER A 449 13.62 -2.42 -12.25
CA SER A 449 13.32 -3.37 -11.17
C SER A 449 12.23 -4.38 -11.57
N SER A 450 11.11 -3.95 -12.13
CA SER A 450 10.01 -4.87 -12.51
C SER A 450 10.41 -5.90 -13.58
N PRO A 451 11.13 -5.53 -14.65
CA PRO A 451 11.56 -6.51 -15.64
C PRO A 451 12.67 -7.43 -15.16
N THR A 452 13.57 -6.93 -14.33
CA THR A 452 14.66 -7.73 -13.74
C THR A 452 14.12 -8.68 -12.68
N ILE A 453 13.10 -8.28 -11.92
CA ILE A 453 12.28 -9.19 -11.09
C ILE A 453 11.63 -10.25 -11.99
N GLY A 454 11.03 -9.87 -13.12
CA GLY A 454 10.47 -10.82 -14.10
C GLY A 454 11.48 -11.84 -14.61
N ILE A 455 12.68 -11.40 -15.00
CA ILE A 455 13.80 -12.28 -15.40
C ILE A 455 14.18 -13.19 -14.23
N ALA A 456 14.40 -12.64 -13.03
CA ALA A 456 14.83 -13.40 -11.86
C ALA A 456 13.79 -14.44 -11.41
N THR A 457 12.50 -14.10 -11.43
CA THR A 457 11.38 -15.01 -11.10
C THR A 457 11.32 -16.20 -12.04
N VAL A 458 11.67 -16.02 -13.31
CA VAL A 458 11.63 -17.08 -14.33
C VAL A 458 12.91 -17.89 -14.38
N VAL A 459 14.08 -17.25 -14.31
CA VAL A 459 15.39 -17.90 -14.33
C VAL A 459 15.66 -18.66 -13.01
N GLY A 460 15.17 -18.14 -11.88
CA GLY A 460 15.35 -18.75 -10.55
C GLY A 460 14.77 -20.17 -10.43
N GLN A 461 13.73 -20.49 -11.22
CA GLN A 461 13.11 -21.83 -11.24
C GLN A 461 13.99 -22.91 -11.86
N PHE A 462 15.01 -22.53 -12.66
CA PHE A 462 15.92 -23.47 -13.32
C PHE A 462 17.20 -23.75 -12.51
N ASN A 463 17.33 -23.14 -11.34
CA ASN A 463 18.42 -23.32 -10.38
C ASN A 463 19.80 -23.29 -11.07
N ILE A 464 20.23 -22.14 -11.63
CA ILE A 464 21.59 -21.97 -12.18
C ILE A 464 22.56 -21.84 -10.99
N PRO A 465 23.15 -22.92 -10.45
CA PRO A 465 23.56 -22.94 -9.05
C PRO A 465 24.97 -22.39 -8.82
N VAL A 466 25.73 -22.10 -9.89
CA VAL A 466 27.19 -21.90 -9.74
C VAL A 466 27.56 -20.43 -9.52
N ALA A 467 26.99 -19.44 -10.23
CA ALA A 467 27.48 -18.05 -10.16
C ALA A 467 27.17 -17.33 -8.83
N LEU A 468 25.97 -17.52 -8.26
CA LEU A 468 25.51 -16.77 -7.07
C LEU A 468 26.35 -17.06 -5.82
N GLN A 469 26.84 -18.30 -5.67
CA GLN A 469 27.67 -18.71 -4.53
C GLN A 469 29.10 -18.14 -4.59
N TYR A 470 29.58 -17.81 -5.80
CA TYR A 470 30.89 -17.19 -6.01
C TYR A 470 30.80 -15.66 -6.09
N LEU A 471 29.70 -15.07 -6.58
CA LEU A 471 29.46 -13.60 -6.59
C LEU A 471 29.46 -13.00 -5.17
N LYS A 472 28.93 -13.74 -4.18
CA LYS A 472 29.00 -13.37 -2.75
C LYS A 472 30.42 -13.35 -2.17
N LYS A 473 31.40 -13.86 -2.92
CA LYS A 473 32.83 -13.88 -2.57
C LYS A 473 33.65 -12.91 -3.43
N VAL A 474 33.02 -12.19 -4.37
CA VAL A 474 33.69 -11.23 -5.26
C VAL A 474 34.02 -9.97 -4.48
N ASN A 475 35.31 -9.66 -4.44
CA ASN A 475 35.87 -8.51 -3.74
C ASN A 475 37.11 -8.05 -4.50
N PHE A 476 37.00 -6.97 -5.26
CA PHE A 476 38.13 -6.37 -5.98
C PHE A 476 37.94 -4.87 -6.23
N SER A 477 39.05 -4.19 -6.50
CA SER A 477 39.08 -2.78 -6.90
C SER A 477 39.29 -2.68 -8.40
N MET A 478 38.53 -1.80 -9.05
CA MET A 478 38.71 -1.43 -10.45
C MET A 478 39.92 -0.51 -10.62
N ILE A 479 40.43 -0.36 -11.85
CA ILE A 479 41.64 0.42 -12.15
C ILE A 479 41.46 1.93 -11.85
N ASN A 480 40.22 2.42 -11.86
CA ASN A 480 39.83 3.78 -11.48
C ASN A 480 39.70 3.99 -9.95
N GLY A 481 39.93 2.95 -9.14
CA GLY A 481 39.82 2.99 -7.68
C GLY A 481 38.42 2.72 -7.13
N GLU A 482 37.43 2.46 -7.99
CA GLU A 482 36.08 2.06 -7.60
C GLU A 482 36.11 0.67 -6.94
N TYR A 483 35.41 0.54 -5.82
CA TYR A 483 35.41 -0.67 -5.00
C TYR A 483 34.08 -1.38 -5.17
N ILE A 484 34.10 -2.56 -5.79
CA ILE A 484 32.89 -3.35 -6.06
C ILE A 484 32.77 -4.41 -4.99
N ASN A 485 31.73 -4.27 -4.16
CA ASN A 485 31.26 -5.34 -3.29
C ASN A 485 29.74 -5.44 -3.42
N PHE A 486 29.24 -6.64 -3.20
CA PHE A 486 27.82 -6.89 -3.08
C PHE A 486 27.55 -7.25 -1.64
N ASP A 487 26.47 -6.73 -1.11
CA ASP A 487 25.97 -7.23 0.14
C ASP A 487 25.49 -8.71 -0.11
N ILE A 488 25.70 -9.65 0.82
CA ILE A 488 24.66 -10.59 1.33
C ILE A 488 23.38 -10.83 0.50
N ASN A 489 22.61 -9.78 0.19
CA ASN A 489 21.34 -9.84 -0.55
C ASN A 489 21.57 -9.64 -2.05
N GLY A 490 22.64 -8.95 -2.43
CA GLY A 490 23.11 -8.74 -3.80
C GLY A 490 22.90 -7.32 -4.32
N ASP A 491 22.58 -6.33 -3.47
CA ASP A 491 22.09 -5.01 -3.89
C ASP A 491 23.14 -3.86 -3.79
N PRO A 492 23.07 -2.81 -4.65
CA PRO A 492 23.88 -1.59 -4.54
C PRO A 492 23.11 -0.37 -3.93
N PRO A 493 23.78 0.68 -3.40
CA PRO A 493 23.13 1.68 -2.52
C PRO A 493 22.78 3.09 -3.16
N ALA A 494 21.92 3.95 -2.54
CA ALA A 494 21.11 5.09 -3.14
C ALA A 494 21.64 6.57 -3.12
N ARG A 495 21.16 7.55 -3.95
CA ARG A 495 21.74 8.95 -4.12
C ARG A 495 20.75 10.16 -4.38
N TYR A 496 21.00 11.43 -3.94
CA TYR A 496 20.18 12.71 -4.07
C TYR A 496 20.99 14.00 -4.39
N GLU A 497 20.40 15.11 -4.89
CA GLU A 497 21.10 16.42 -5.19
C GLU A 497 20.91 17.53 -4.13
N LEU A 498 21.83 18.52 -4.07
CA LEU A 498 21.88 19.64 -3.10
C LEU A 498 21.98 21.03 -3.77
N LEU A 499 21.14 22.01 -3.38
CA LEU A 499 21.01 23.34 -4.01
C LEU A 499 21.40 24.51 -3.07
N ASN A 500 21.99 25.59 -3.58
CA ASN A 500 22.36 26.80 -2.83
C ASN A 500 21.94 28.09 -3.56
N TRP A 501 21.35 29.06 -2.85
CA TRP A 501 20.93 30.35 -3.41
C TRP A 501 22.11 31.31 -3.56
N GLN A 502 22.40 31.76 -4.78
CA GLN A 502 23.55 32.62 -5.08
C GLN A 502 23.15 33.83 -5.92
N LEU A 503 23.79 34.98 -5.68
CA LEU A 503 23.60 36.18 -6.50
C LEU A 503 24.44 36.11 -7.77
N ASN A 504 23.81 36.29 -8.93
CA ASN A 504 24.52 36.50 -10.17
C ASN A 504 25.03 37.95 -10.28
N VAL A 505 25.86 38.22 -11.31
CA VAL A 505 26.48 39.53 -11.58
C VAL A 505 25.49 40.70 -11.75
N ASN A 506 24.21 40.42 -11.97
CA ASN A 506 23.16 41.44 -12.14
C ASN A 506 22.33 41.67 -10.87
N GLY A 507 22.70 41.05 -9.75
CA GLY A 507 21.98 41.17 -8.48
C GLY A 507 20.70 40.33 -8.40
N ILE A 508 20.56 39.30 -9.24
CA ILE A 508 19.43 38.36 -9.25
C ILE A 508 19.85 37.03 -8.61
N ILE A 509 18.99 36.42 -7.78
CA ILE A 509 19.26 35.13 -7.15
C ILE A 509 19.06 33.98 -8.16
N GLU A 510 20.05 33.10 -8.25
CA GLU A 510 20.06 31.83 -8.98
C GLU A 510 20.20 30.64 -8.02
N PHE A 511 19.60 29.50 -8.38
CA PHE A 511 19.69 28.25 -7.62
C PHE A 511 20.80 27.39 -8.22
N ILE A 512 21.89 27.16 -7.48
CA ILE A 512 23.06 26.43 -7.97
C ILE A 512 23.18 25.09 -7.25
N THR A 513 23.28 23.99 -8.02
CA THR A 513 23.57 22.66 -7.48
C THR A 513 25.02 22.59 -6.99
N ILE A 514 25.21 22.28 -5.71
CA ILE A 514 26.52 22.31 -5.03
C ILE A 514 27.04 20.91 -4.65
N GLY A 515 26.24 19.86 -4.90
CA GLY A 515 26.67 18.47 -4.78
C GLY A 515 25.51 17.49 -4.65
N PHE A 516 25.81 16.31 -4.12
CA PHE A 516 24.86 15.21 -3.99
C PHE A 516 25.14 14.33 -2.76
N TYR A 517 24.12 13.69 -2.22
CA TYR A 517 24.19 12.66 -1.18
C TYR A 517 24.24 11.28 -1.83
N ASP A 518 25.13 10.38 -1.42
CA ASP A 518 25.29 9.01 -1.92
C ASP A 518 25.42 8.02 -0.73
N ALA A 519 24.34 7.30 -0.45
CA ALA A 519 24.21 6.29 0.59
C ALA A 519 25.07 5.04 0.34
N SER A 520 25.72 4.91 -0.84
CA SER A 520 26.66 3.82 -1.10
C SER A 520 28.01 3.97 -0.44
N LEU A 521 28.28 5.17 0.05
CA LEU A 521 29.51 5.49 0.70
C LEU A 521 29.40 5.22 2.23
N PRO A 522 30.52 4.84 2.88
CA PRO A 522 30.55 4.64 4.32
C PRO A 522 30.01 5.84 5.09
N GLU A 523 29.41 5.57 6.25
CA GLU A 523 28.84 6.59 7.13
C GLU A 523 29.86 7.71 7.39
N GLY A 524 29.47 8.96 7.07
CA GLY A 524 30.36 10.14 7.07
C GLY A 524 30.99 10.53 5.73
N LYS A 525 30.87 9.72 4.67
CA LYS A 525 31.28 10.05 3.28
C LYS A 525 30.12 10.18 2.30
N GLN A 526 28.89 10.04 2.80
CA GLN A 526 27.66 10.00 2.00
C GLN A 526 27.27 11.32 1.36
N PHE A 527 28.10 12.35 1.43
CA PHE A 527 27.83 13.65 0.84
C PHE A 527 29.05 14.06 0.05
N ILE A 528 28.87 14.25 -1.25
CA ILE A 528 29.89 14.71 -2.18
C ILE A 528 29.47 16.10 -2.61
N MET A 529 30.08 17.09 -1.97
CA MET A 529 29.83 18.50 -2.22
C MET A 529 31.11 19.23 -2.57
N ASN A 530 30.99 20.20 -3.46
CA ASN A 530 32.05 21.16 -3.72
C ASN A 530 31.91 22.31 -2.72
N ASN A 531 32.60 22.22 -1.58
CA ASN A 531 32.53 23.25 -0.54
C ASN A 531 32.97 24.65 -1.02
N ASN A 532 33.71 24.74 -2.13
CA ASN A 532 34.18 26.02 -2.69
C ASN A 532 33.12 26.73 -3.54
N SER A 533 32.06 26.03 -3.96
CA SER A 533 30.95 26.63 -4.72
C SER A 533 29.80 27.09 -3.84
N ILE A 534 29.89 26.94 -2.51
CA ILE A 534 28.82 27.31 -1.57
C ILE A 534 29.00 28.76 -1.12
N VAL A 535 27.97 29.58 -1.32
CA VAL A 535 27.90 30.94 -0.77
C VAL A 535 27.14 30.90 0.55
N TRP A 536 27.81 31.36 1.61
CA TRP A 536 27.27 31.44 2.98
C TRP A 536 26.69 32.83 3.26
N ALA A 537 25.66 32.89 4.11
CA ALA A 537 25.09 34.14 4.57
C ALA A 537 26.18 35.03 5.23
N SER A 538 26.26 36.32 4.85
CA SER A 538 27.21 37.28 5.42
C SER A 538 26.51 38.60 5.75
N ASN A 539 27.04 39.35 6.73
CA ASN A 539 26.46 40.64 7.11
C ASN A 539 26.73 41.78 6.09
N GLU A 540 27.70 41.64 5.17
CA GLU A 540 28.11 42.74 4.27
C GLU A 540 28.69 42.27 2.91
N GLY A 541 28.22 41.16 2.34
CA GLY A 541 28.54 40.80 0.95
C GLY A 541 29.99 40.36 0.68
N LYS A 542 30.71 39.84 1.68
CA LYS A 542 31.99 39.13 1.49
C LYS A 542 31.97 37.80 2.24
N ALA A 543 32.27 36.72 1.51
CA ALA A 543 32.32 35.35 2.01
C ALA A 543 33.41 35.17 3.08
N ILE A 544 33.05 34.71 4.27
CA ILE A 544 33.98 34.26 5.33
C ILE A 544 33.47 32.94 5.93
N GLU A 545 34.42 32.09 6.32
CA GLU A 545 34.41 30.64 6.55
C GLU A 545 33.29 30.00 7.42
N LYS A 546 33.08 28.70 7.13
CA LYS A 546 32.27 27.68 7.84
C LYS A 546 32.29 27.80 9.38
N PRO A 547 31.14 27.87 10.07
CA PRO A 547 31.07 27.80 11.54
C PRO A 547 31.54 26.43 12.07
N ARG A 548 32.36 26.39 13.13
CA ARG A 548 32.88 25.15 13.76
C ARG A 548 32.32 24.94 15.18
N ASP A 549 31.94 23.70 15.55
CA ASP A 549 32.47 23.04 16.77
C ASP A 549 32.11 21.54 17.00
N ILE A 550 33.17 20.81 17.41
CA ILE A 550 33.41 19.64 18.33
C ILE A 550 32.78 18.23 18.09
N THR A 551 33.64 17.20 18.13
CA THR A 551 33.45 15.76 17.78
C THR A 551 33.58 14.78 18.97
N ALA A 552 32.91 13.61 18.88
CA ALA A 552 33.20 12.35 19.60
C ALA A 552 32.73 11.13 18.77
N LYS A 553 33.25 9.91 19.03
CA LYS A 553 33.57 8.84 18.04
C LYS A 553 33.19 7.40 18.56
N TRP A 554 33.14 6.40 17.65
CA TRP A 554 33.09 4.89 17.77
C TRP A 554 31.69 4.23 17.89
N GLU A 555 31.32 3.04 17.36
CA GLU A 555 31.88 1.96 16.49
C GLU A 555 30.73 1.00 16.00
N ASN A 556 30.90 0.31 14.86
CA ASN A 556 29.94 -0.59 14.19
C ASN A 556 30.05 -2.08 14.58
N ALA A 557 28.96 -2.86 14.38
CA ALA A 557 29.01 -4.30 14.11
C ALA A 557 27.77 -4.81 13.33
N ASP A 558 28.00 -5.32 12.12
CA ASP A 558 27.04 -6.07 11.26
C ASP A 558 27.05 -7.57 11.57
N ASN A 559 25.91 -8.26 11.34
CA ASN A 559 25.88 -9.65 10.86
C ASN A 559 24.48 -10.10 10.39
N GLN A 560 24.47 -10.95 9.36
CA GLN A 560 23.30 -11.30 8.57
C GLN A 560 23.02 -12.80 8.50
N ILE A 561 21.74 -13.12 8.32
CA ILE A 561 21.21 -14.48 8.14
C ILE A 561 20.15 -14.41 7.03
N SER A 562 20.26 -15.29 6.04
CA SER A 562 19.30 -15.57 4.96
C SER A 562 18.13 -16.44 5.44
N HIS A 563 16.89 -16.11 5.06
CA HIS A 563 15.66 -16.82 5.45
C HIS A 563 14.98 -17.52 4.25
N PRO A 564 14.43 -18.75 4.39
CA PRO A 564 13.60 -19.41 3.38
C PRO A 564 12.13 -18.94 3.35
N GLU A 565 11.54 -19.01 2.17
CA GLU A 565 10.19 -18.57 1.78
C GLU A 565 9.03 -19.34 2.46
N GLY A 566 8.16 -18.60 3.14
CA GLY A 566 6.68 -18.55 3.02
C GLY A 566 5.78 -19.80 2.87
N MET A 567 6.19 -21.00 3.29
CA MET A 567 5.39 -22.24 3.05
C MET A 567 4.18 -22.48 4.00
N SER A 568 3.87 -21.57 4.91
CA SER A 568 2.97 -21.84 6.05
C SER A 568 1.46 -21.74 5.77
N THR A 569 0.97 -20.85 4.89
CA THR A 569 -0.48 -20.55 4.78
C THR A 569 -1.20 -21.17 3.58
N ALA A 570 -0.47 -21.72 2.61
CA ALA A 570 -1.06 -22.24 1.38
C ALA A 570 -2.03 -23.42 1.61
N GLY A 571 -1.77 -24.27 2.61
CA GLY A 571 -2.65 -25.42 2.91
C GLY A 571 -4.03 -25.03 3.45
N GLU A 572 -4.11 -23.92 4.17
CA GLU A 572 -5.34 -23.44 4.80
C GLU A 572 -6.33 -22.83 3.79
N GLU A 573 -5.85 -21.97 2.88
CA GLU A 573 -6.68 -21.40 1.81
C GLU A 573 -7.21 -22.46 0.84
N HIS A 574 -6.46 -23.55 0.61
CA HIS A 574 -6.98 -24.71 -0.14
C HIS A 574 -8.08 -25.44 0.64
N GLN A 575 -7.93 -25.60 1.97
CA GLN A 575 -8.99 -26.17 2.80
C GLN A 575 -10.27 -25.33 2.74
N PHE A 576 -10.17 -24.00 2.68
CA PHE A 576 -11.32 -23.11 2.50
C PHE A 576 -12.00 -23.32 1.14
N ALA A 577 -11.22 -23.40 0.05
CA ALA A 577 -11.76 -23.70 -1.27
C ALA A 577 -12.49 -25.06 -1.31
N GLU A 578 -11.90 -26.10 -0.72
CA GLU A 578 -12.51 -27.43 -0.65
C GLU A 578 -13.73 -27.46 0.28
N ALA A 579 -13.75 -26.69 1.36
CA ALA A 579 -14.93 -26.56 2.21
C ALA A 579 -16.10 -25.87 1.48
N MET A 580 -15.80 -24.91 0.58
CA MET A 580 -16.81 -24.33 -0.30
C MET A 580 -17.37 -25.38 -1.27
N ILE A 581 -16.51 -26.20 -1.88
CA ILE A 581 -16.93 -27.28 -2.79
C ILE A 581 -17.78 -28.31 -2.04
N PHE A 582 -17.31 -28.77 -0.87
CA PHE A 582 -18.02 -29.70 0.00
C PHE A 582 -19.43 -29.19 0.34
N ALA A 583 -19.57 -27.94 0.76
CA ALA A 583 -20.88 -27.35 1.08
C ALA A 583 -21.82 -27.33 -0.14
N ILE A 584 -21.28 -27.00 -1.33
CA ILE A 584 -22.03 -27.01 -2.58
C ILE A 584 -22.50 -28.41 -2.95
N GLU A 585 -21.63 -29.42 -2.86
CA GLU A 585 -21.98 -30.82 -3.13
C GLU A 585 -23.01 -31.36 -2.15
N GLU A 586 -22.88 -31.02 -0.87
CA GLU A 586 -23.84 -31.38 0.17
C GLU A 586 -25.23 -30.78 -0.13
N ILE A 587 -25.28 -29.50 -0.51
CA ILE A 587 -26.53 -28.82 -0.91
C ILE A 587 -27.13 -29.46 -2.17
N ASN A 588 -26.31 -29.74 -3.19
CA ASN A 588 -26.78 -30.35 -4.44
C ASN A 588 -27.32 -31.78 -4.27
N ASN A 589 -26.89 -32.49 -3.23
CA ASN A 589 -27.39 -33.83 -2.90
C ASN A 589 -28.71 -33.81 -2.09
N ARG A 590 -29.16 -32.64 -1.63
CA ARG A 590 -30.45 -32.50 -0.94
C ARG A 590 -31.59 -32.39 -1.94
N THR A 591 -32.69 -33.08 -1.63
CA THR A 591 -33.91 -33.04 -2.45
C THR A 591 -34.94 -32.04 -1.92
N ASP A 592 -34.81 -31.63 -0.66
CA ASP A 592 -35.68 -30.70 0.04
C ASP A 592 -35.22 -29.23 -0.09
N PHE A 593 -33.96 -29.01 -0.48
CA PHE A 593 -33.33 -27.70 -0.53
C PHE A 593 -32.80 -27.43 -1.93
N LEU A 594 -33.26 -26.34 -2.57
CA LEU A 594 -33.04 -26.04 -4.00
C LEU A 594 -33.41 -27.20 -4.95
N PRO A 595 -34.65 -27.75 -4.88
CA PRO A 595 -35.03 -28.90 -5.71
C PRO A 595 -34.93 -28.60 -7.21
N ASN A 596 -34.40 -29.56 -7.98
CA ASN A 596 -34.16 -29.45 -9.43
C ASN A 596 -33.19 -28.33 -9.83
N MET A 597 -32.31 -27.90 -8.91
CA MET A 597 -31.20 -27.00 -9.19
C MET A 597 -29.90 -27.57 -8.68
N SER A 598 -28.81 -27.23 -9.38
CA SER A 598 -27.45 -27.47 -8.93
C SER A 598 -26.72 -26.14 -8.83
N LEU A 599 -26.11 -25.88 -7.68
CA LEU A 599 -25.14 -24.81 -7.51
C LEU A 599 -23.83 -25.21 -8.20
N GLY A 600 -23.33 -24.32 -9.06
CA GLY A 600 -22.00 -24.42 -9.66
C GLY A 600 -21.04 -23.39 -9.06
N TYR A 601 -19.74 -23.54 -9.34
CA TYR A 601 -18.71 -22.65 -8.82
C TYR A 601 -17.61 -22.35 -9.87
N LYS A 602 -16.95 -21.21 -9.68
CA LYS A 602 -15.69 -20.82 -10.34
C LYS A 602 -14.79 -20.23 -9.26
N ILE A 603 -13.65 -20.87 -8.99
CA ILE A 603 -12.74 -20.49 -7.91
C ILE A 603 -11.43 -20.00 -8.53
N TYR A 604 -10.93 -18.86 -8.05
CA TYR A 604 -9.69 -18.24 -8.53
C TYR A 604 -8.76 -17.98 -7.35
N ASP A 605 -7.46 -18.19 -7.57
CA ASP A 605 -6.42 -17.76 -6.66
C ASP A 605 -6.07 -16.28 -6.90
N ALA A 606 -6.04 -15.49 -5.83
CA ALA A 606 -5.68 -14.08 -5.84
C ALA A 606 -4.35 -13.78 -5.12
N CYS A 607 -3.66 -14.81 -4.60
CA CYS A 607 -2.36 -14.76 -3.93
C CYS A 607 -2.25 -13.67 -2.84
N SER A 608 -3.35 -13.35 -2.14
CA SER A 608 -3.43 -12.28 -1.14
C SER A 608 -3.01 -10.88 -1.65
N THR A 609 -3.19 -10.59 -2.94
CA THR A 609 -2.90 -9.28 -3.55
C THR A 609 -4.15 -8.61 -4.09
N VAL A 610 -4.20 -7.27 -3.96
CA VAL A 610 -5.34 -6.48 -4.46
C VAL A 610 -5.50 -6.59 -5.99
N PRO A 611 -4.44 -6.45 -6.83
CA PRO A 611 -4.61 -6.48 -8.28
C PRO A 611 -5.11 -7.82 -8.83
N LEU A 612 -4.61 -8.95 -8.30
CA LEU A 612 -5.05 -10.27 -8.74
C LEU A 612 -6.48 -10.57 -8.27
N ALA A 613 -6.85 -10.12 -7.06
CA ALA A 613 -8.23 -10.22 -6.57
C ALA A 613 -9.22 -9.48 -7.47
N ILE A 614 -8.87 -8.27 -7.93
CA ILE A 614 -9.68 -7.50 -8.88
C ILE A 614 -9.78 -8.22 -10.23
N LYS A 615 -8.65 -8.74 -10.74
CA LYS A 615 -8.62 -9.52 -11.98
C LYS A 615 -9.52 -10.76 -11.90
N ALA A 616 -9.46 -11.49 -10.79
CA ALA A 616 -10.33 -12.63 -10.53
C ALA A 616 -11.81 -12.22 -10.50
N ALA A 617 -12.15 -11.14 -9.80
CA ALA A 617 -13.52 -10.61 -9.76
C ALA A 617 -14.04 -10.20 -11.15
N MET A 618 -13.20 -9.59 -12.00
CA MET A 618 -13.58 -9.27 -13.38
C MET A 618 -13.74 -10.54 -14.25
N ALA A 619 -12.89 -11.54 -14.08
CA ALA A 619 -13.03 -12.82 -14.78
C ALA A 619 -14.34 -13.53 -14.40
N LEU A 620 -14.69 -13.47 -13.11
CA LEU A 620 -15.95 -13.91 -12.56
C LEU A 620 -17.13 -13.17 -13.22
N MET A 621 -17.09 -11.84 -13.31
CA MET A 621 -18.18 -11.04 -13.90
C MET A 621 -18.34 -11.19 -15.42
N SER A 622 -17.24 -11.30 -16.16
CA SER A 622 -17.24 -11.31 -17.63
C SER A 622 -17.63 -12.66 -18.23
N GLY A 623 -17.56 -13.75 -17.45
CA GLY A 623 -17.81 -15.11 -17.94
C GLY A 623 -16.79 -15.59 -19.00
N ALA A 624 -15.69 -14.86 -19.21
CA ALA A 624 -14.74 -15.00 -20.33
C ALA A 624 -13.86 -16.27 -20.31
N GLY A 625 -14.24 -17.29 -19.54
CA GLY A 625 -13.55 -18.60 -19.48
C GLY A 625 -13.96 -19.57 -20.59
N GLU A 626 -15.03 -19.32 -21.34
CA GLU A 626 -15.52 -20.22 -22.40
C GLU A 626 -15.81 -19.45 -23.69
N ALA A 627 -14.77 -19.08 -24.43
CA ALA A 627 -14.91 -18.54 -25.79
C ALA A 627 -13.77 -19.04 -26.70
N GLN A 628 -13.76 -20.35 -26.96
CA GLN A 628 -13.13 -20.94 -28.16
C GLN A 628 -14.19 -21.57 -29.08
N SER A 629 -15.42 -21.05 -29.09
CA SER A 629 -16.41 -21.43 -30.10
C SER A 629 -16.74 -20.22 -30.98
N SER A 630 -16.40 -20.34 -32.25
CA SER A 630 -16.42 -19.33 -33.31
C SER A 630 -17.83 -18.95 -33.80
N THR A 631 -18.80 -18.81 -32.91
CA THR A 631 -20.12 -18.26 -33.26
C THR A 631 -20.51 -17.17 -32.29
N LEU A 632 -20.49 -15.91 -32.75
CA LEU A 632 -21.09 -14.78 -32.06
C LEU A 632 -22.59 -15.04 -31.87
N SER A 633 -22.96 -15.61 -30.74
CA SER A 633 -24.25 -15.35 -30.13
C SER A 633 -24.00 -14.63 -28.81
N CYS A 634 -24.35 -13.34 -28.74
CA CYS A 634 -24.34 -12.56 -27.50
C CYS A 634 -25.48 -12.99 -26.57
N SER A 635 -25.60 -14.30 -26.30
CA SER A 635 -26.71 -14.86 -25.55
C SER A 635 -26.30 -16.16 -24.86
N GLN A 636 -25.39 -16.04 -23.90
CA GLN A 636 -25.41 -16.76 -22.62
C GLN A 636 -24.23 -16.29 -21.76
N GLN A 637 -24.34 -15.08 -21.20
CA GLN A 637 -23.46 -14.64 -20.12
C GLN A 637 -23.79 -15.47 -18.89
N SER A 638 -22.87 -16.33 -18.44
CA SER A 638 -23.01 -16.99 -17.14
C SER A 638 -22.95 -15.91 -16.05
N SER A 639 -24.09 -15.45 -15.53
CA SER A 639 -24.13 -14.45 -14.47
C SER A 639 -23.76 -15.09 -13.14
N ILE A 640 -22.71 -14.59 -12.50
CA ILE A 640 -22.40 -14.98 -11.12
C ILE A 640 -23.41 -14.31 -10.18
N HIS A 641 -24.01 -15.12 -9.32
CA HIS A 641 -25.06 -14.69 -8.40
C HIS A 641 -24.51 -14.15 -7.08
N ALA A 642 -23.33 -14.61 -6.67
CA ALA A 642 -22.61 -14.17 -5.47
C ALA A 642 -21.12 -14.51 -5.58
N ILE A 643 -20.27 -13.74 -4.89
CA ILE A 643 -18.85 -14.02 -4.73
C ILE A 643 -18.59 -14.37 -3.27
N ILE A 644 -17.91 -15.48 -3.00
CA ILE A 644 -17.44 -15.85 -1.66
C ILE A 644 -15.93 -15.58 -1.59
N GLY A 645 -15.50 -14.84 -0.57
CA GLY A 645 -14.13 -14.32 -0.43
C GLY A 645 -14.04 -12.80 -0.62
N TYR A 646 -12.86 -12.19 -0.48
CA TYR A 646 -11.56 -12.81 -0.16
C TYR A 646 -11.32 -12.88 1.37
N SER A 647 -10.28 -13.58 1.81
CA SER A 647 -9.93 -13.76 3.23
C SER A 647 -9.39 -12.47 3.85
N ALA A 648 -8.40 -11.84 3.20
CA ALA A 648 -7.82 -10.58 3.67
C ALA A 648 -8.70 -9.35 3.37
N SER A 649 -8.68 -8.35 4.27
CA SER A 649 -9.51 -7.15 4.15
C SER A 649 -9.16 -6.27 2.94
N SER A 650 -7.88 -5.98 2.68
CA SER A 650 -7.47 -5.09 1.58
C SER A 650 -7.88 -5.60 0.19
N PRO A 651 -7.65 -6.88 -0.19
CA PRO A 651 -8.17 -7.42 -1.45
C PRO A 651 -9.70 -7.42 -1.52
N THR A 652 -10.38 -7.68 -0.39
CA THR A 652 -11.85 -7.68 -0.32
C THR A 652 -12.45 -6.30 -0.54
N ILE A 653 -11.80 -5.24 -0.06
CA ILE A 653 -12.16 -3.84 -0.38
C ILE A 653 -12.08 -3.62 -1.90
N GLY A 654 -10.99 -4.06 -2.54
CA GLY A 654 -10.83 -3.98 -4.00
C GLY A 654 -11.93 -4.69 -4.78
N ILE A 655 -12.26 -5.92 -4.39
CA ILE A 655 -13.37 -6.69 -5.00
C ILE A 655 -14.71 -5.96 -4.79
N SER A 656 -15.00 -5.54 -3.56
CA SER A 656 -16.30 -4.95 -3.19
C SER A 656 -16.56 -3.62 -3.89
N THR A 657 -15.52 -2.78 -4.03
CA THR A 657 -15.59 -1.51 -4.78
C THR A 657 -15.91 -1.75 -6.26
N LEU A 658 -15.33 -2.78 -6.85
CA LEU A 658 -15.56 -3.14 -8.26
C LEU A 658 -16.99 -3.66 -8.47
N VAL A 659 -17.37 -4.70 -7.73
CA VAL A 659 -18.60 -5.46 -8.05
C VAL A 659 -19.86 -4.85 -7.44
N GLY A 660 -19.71 -3.90 -6.50
CA GLY A 660 -20.80 -3.22 -5.83
C GLY A 660 -21.73 -2.47 -6.80
N GLN A 661 -21.18 -1.91 -7.88
CA GLN A 661 -21.97 -1.22 -8.92
C GLN A 661 -22.87 -2.18 -9.72
N PHE A 662 -22.48 -3.45 -9.80
CA PHE A 662 -23.22 -4.50 -10.50
C PHE A 662 -24.22 -5.23 -9.61
N ASN A 663 -24.40 -4.77 -8.37
CA ASN A 663 -25.26 -5.38 -7.36
C ASN A 663 -24.91 -6.85 -7.06
N ILE A 664 -23.65 -7.26 -7.29
CA ILE A 664 -23.21 -8.62 -6.99
C ILE A 664 -22.87 -8.69 -5.50
N PRO A 665 -23.55 -9.57 -4.72
CA PRO A 665 -23.22 -9.74 -3.31
C PRO A 665 -21.85 -10.39 -3.14
N VAL A 666 -21.03 -9.83 -2.26
CA VAL A 666 -19.73 -10.38 -1.85
C VAL A 666 -19.86 -10.83 -0.41
N ILE A 667 -19.59 -12.10 -0.10
CA ILE A 667 -19.63 -12.65 1.25
C ILE A 667 -18.21 -13.08 1.63
N SER A 668 -17.54 -12.29 2.47
CA SER A 668 -16.23 -12.69 2.99
C SER A 668 -16.38 -13.57 4.22
N HIS A 669 -15.54 -14.60 4.31
CA HIS A 669 -15.48 -15.51 5.45
C HIS A 669 -14.46 -15.08 6.52
N PHE A 670 -13.58 -14.11 6.21
CA PHE A 670 -12.46 -13.73 7.09
C PHE A 670 -12.03 -12.24 7.03
N ALA A 671 -12.64 -11.40 6.19
CA ALA A 671 -12.30 -9.97 6.13
C ALA A 671 -13.01 -9.18 7.25
N THR A 672 -12.26 -8.90 8.32
CA THR A 672 -12.81 -8.38 9.58
C THR A 672 -12.73 -6.86 9.76
N CYS A 673 -12.02 -6.13 8.87
CA CYS A 673 -11.87 -4.68 8.98
C CYS A 673 -13.21 -3.96 9.21
N ALA A 674 -13.26 -3.06 10.19
CA ALA A 674 -14.45 -2.26 10.48
C ALA A 674 -14.84 -1.35 9.29
N CYS A 675 -13.89 -1.02 8.42
CA CYS A 675 -14.09 -0.24 7.21
C CYS A 675 -15.11 -0.85 6.22
N LEU A 676 -15.17 -2.18 6.10
CA LEU A 676 -16.06 -2.88 5.17
C LEU A 676 -17.56 -2.81 5.56
N SER A 677 -17.85 -2.40 6.79
CA SER A 677 -19.22 -2.25 7.31
C SER A 677 -19.92 -0.99 6.77
N ASN A 678 -19.20 -0.11 6.05
CA ASN A 678 -19.76 1.11 5.47
C ASN A 678 -20.68 0.79 4.28
N ARG A 679 -22.00 0.70 4.53
CA ARG A 679 -23.01 0.42 3.49
C ARG A 679 -23.09 1.41 2.34
N LYS A 680 -22.59 2.64 2.53
CA LYS A 680 -22.57 3.63 1.45
C LYS A 680 -21.48 3.34 0.43
N GLU A 681 -20.36 2.81 0.91
CA GLU A 681 -19.20 2.45 0.09
C GLU A 681 -19.29 1.01 -0.42
N PHE A 682 -19.76 0.09 0.44
CA PHE A 682 -19.88 -1.34 0.15
C PHE A 682 -21.34 -1.83 0.29
N PRO A 683 -22.27 -1.42 -0.59
CA PRO A 683 -23.70 -1.71 -0.47
C PRO A 683 -24.08 -3.19 -0.70
N THR A 684 -23.17 -3.99 -1.26
CA THR A 684 -23.38 -5.41 -1.60
C THR A 684 -22.52 -6.36 -0.77
N PHE A 685 -21.69 -5.84 0.14
CA PHE A 685 -20.79 -6.65 0.94
C PHE A 685 -21.52 -7.32 2.11
N PHE A 686 -21.11 -8.52 2.50
CA PHE A 686 -21.55 -9.24 3.69
C PHE A 686 -20.37 -10.03 4.22
N ARG A 687 -20.45 -10.48 5.46
CA ARG A 687 -19.46 -11.40 6.02
C ARG A 687 -20.02 -12.31 7.09
N THR A 688 -19.56 -13.56 7.06
CA THR A 688 -19.90 -14.58 8.06
C THR A 688 -18.97 -14.57 9.26
N ILE A 689 -18.00 -13.66 9.27
CA ILE A 689 -17.17 -13.31 10.41
C ILE A 689 -17.60 -11.94 10.98
N PRO A 690 -17.48 -11.68 12.29
CA PRO A 690 -17.85 -10.38 12.85
C PRO A 690 -16.82 -9.27 12.58
N SER A 691 -17.22 -8.02 12.83
CA SER A 691 -16.37 -6.84 12.68
C SER A 691 -15.30 -6.71 13.77
N ASP A 692 -14.08 -6.31 13.37
CA ASP A 692 -13.00 -5.89 14.28
C ASP A 692 -13.39 -4.74 15.20
N TYR A 693 -14.44 -3.97 14.85
CA TYR A 693 -15.00 -2.98 15.76
C TYR A 693 -15.30 -3.57 17.15
N TYR A 694 -15.85 -4.78 17.18
CA TYR A 694 -16.18 -5.48 18.42
C TYR A 694 -14.94 -6.08 19.07
N GLN A 695 -14.08 -6.74 18.28
CA GLN A 695 -12.88 -7.38 18.81
C GLN A 695 -11.90 -6.38 19.43
N SER A 696 -11.63 -5.24 18.78
CA SER A 696 -10.76 -4.20 19.32
C SER A 696 -11.24 -3.66 20.66
N ARG A 697 -12.56 -3.56 20.86
CA ARG A 697 -13.16 -3.19 22.16
C ARG A 697 -13.06 -4.31 23.18
N ALA A 698 -13.29 -5.55 22.76
CA ALA A 698 -13.13 -6.72 23.61
C ALA A 698 -11.67 -6.86 24.10
N LEU A 699 -10.68 -6.60 23.24
CA LEU A 699 -9.25 -6.57 23.60
C LEU A 699 -8.95 -5.49 24.64
N ALA A 700 -9.51 -4.28 24.50
CA ALA A 700 -9.35 -3.24 25.51
C ALA A 700 -9.98 -3.65 26.86
N GLN A 701 -11.16 -4.28 26.85
CA GLN A 701 -11.81 -4.81 28.04
C GLN A 701 -10.99 -5.94 28.70
N LEU A 702 -10.40 -6.82 27.89
CA LEU A 702 -9.51 -7.89 28.35
C LEU A 702 -8.27 -7.33 29.04
N VAL A 703 -7.62 -6.33 28.43
CA VAL A 703 -6.44 -5.66 29.00
C VAL A 703 -6.80 -4.97 30.33
N LYS A 704 -7.95 -4.28 30.38
CA LYS A 704 -8.46 -3.68 31.61
C LYS A 704 -8.78 -4.71 32.69
N HIS A 705 -9.36 -5.85 32.33
CA HIS A 705 -9.76 -6.89 33.27
C HIS A 705 -8.58 -7.40 34.12
N PHE A 706 -7.40 -7.53 33.51
CA PHE A 706 -6.18 -7.94 34.22
C PHE A 706 -5.40 -6.77 34.85
N GLY A 707 -5.94 -5.55 34.82
CA GLY A 707 -5.33 -4.37 35.42
C GLY A 707 -4.07 -3.89 34.69
N TRP A 708 -3.88 -4.26 33.42
CA TRP A 708 -2.78 -3.78 32.61
C TRP A 708 -3.12 -2.38 32.09
N THR A 709 -2.33 -1.38 32.48
CA THR A 709 -2.54 0.03 32.07
C THR A 709 -1.42 0.57 31.19
N TRP A 710 -0.38 -0.23 30.96
CA TRP A 710 0.78 0.13 30.15
C TRP A 710 1.12 -1.00 29.20
N VAL A 711 0.90 -0.80 27.91
CA VAL A 711 1.04 -1.85 26.89
C VAL A 711 1.83 -1.37 25.68
N GLY A 712 2.59 -2.27 25.06
CA GLY A 712 3.11 -2.09 23.71
C GLY A 712 2.09 -2.55 22.67
N THR A 713 2.12 -1.99 21.46
CA THR A 713 1.24 -2.40 20.37
C THR A 713 2.01 -2.69 19.08
N ILE A 714 1.57 -3.74 18.37
CA ILE A 714 2.12 -4.14 17.07
C ILE A 714 0.96 -4.36 16.11
N ARG A 715 1.08 -3.90 14.85
CA ARG A 715 0.04 -4.11 13.83
C ARG A 715 0.62 -4.41 12.46
N SER A 716 -0.17 -5.06 11.61
CA SER A 716 0.13 -5.13 10.18
C SER A 716 -0.05 -3.75 9.52
N ASP A 717 0.87 -3.36 8.64
CA ASP A 717 0.73 -2.14 7.83
C ASP A 717 -0.19 -2.36 6.61
N ASN A 718 -1.48 -2.57 6.89
CA ASN A 718 -2.54 -2.71 5.90
C ASN A 718 -3.90 -2.29 6.49
N ASP A 719 -4.98 -2.34 5.69
CA ASP A 719 -6.31 -1.88 6.13
C ASP A 719 -6.83 -2.60 7.40
N TYR A 720 -6.54 -3.90 7.52
CA TYR A 720 -6.93 -4.71 8.69
C TYR A 720 -6.18 -4.25 9.95
N GLY A 721 -4.85 -4.28 9.94
CA GLY A 721 -4.04 -3.96 11.11
C GLY A 721 -4.17 -2.50 11.54
N ASN A 722 -4.19 -1.58 10.57
CA ASN A 722 -4.34 -0.14 10.85
C ASN A 722 -5.73 0.20 11.39
N SER A 723 -6.81 -0.35 10.82
CA SER A 723 -8.18 -0.09 11.29
C SER A 723 -8.45 -0.71 12.67
N GLY A 724 -8.06 -1.97 12.87
CA GLY A 724 -8.23 -2.70 14.12
C GLY A 724 -7.45 -2.05 15.27
N MET A 725 -6.18 -1.70 15.04
CA MET A 725 -5.35 -1.04 16.06
C MET A 725 -5.85 0.36 16.39
N ALA A 726 -6.24 1.16 15.40
CA ALA A 726 -6.81 2.49 15.66
C ALA A 726 -8.09 2.42 16.50
N THR A 727 -8.91 1.39 16.29
CA THR A 727 -10.12 1.15 17.10
C THR A 727 -9.75 0.69 18.51
N PHE A 728 -8.74 -0.17 18.66
CA PHE A 728 -8.24 -0.62 19.95
C PHE A 728 -7.70 0.55 20.77
N ILE A 729 -6.85 1.39 20.19
CA ILE A 729 -6.27 2.56 20.88
C ILE A 729 -7.36 3.49 21.43
N LYS A 730 -8.38 3.80 20.61
CA LYS A 730 -9.53 4.62 21.06
C LYS A 730 -10.34 3.96 22.18
N ALA A 731 -10.47 2.64 22.18
CA ALA A 731 -11.13 1.91 23.26
C ALA A 731 -10.24 1.87 24.52
N ALA A 732 -8.95 1.61 24.36
CA ALA A 732 -7.95 1.56 25.40
C ALA A 732 -7.88 2.88 26.19
N GLU A 733 -7.88 4.03 25.51
CA GLU A 733 -7.91 5.36 26.13
C GLU A 733 -9.13 5.54 27.05
N LYS A 734 -10.32 5.11 26.61
CA LYS A 734 -11.54 5.18 27.42
C LYS A 734 -11.50 4.26 28.64
N GLU A 735 -10.77 3.16 28.52
CA GLU A 735 -10.57 2.18 29.58
C GLU A 735 -9.41 2.54 30.52
N GLY A 736 -8.73 3.67 30.29
CA GLY A 736 -7.61 4.14 31.12
C GLY A 736 -6.28 3.42 30.86
N ILE A 737 -6.11 2.86 29.65
CA ILE A 737 -4.92 2.15 29.22
C ILE A 737 -4.08 3.08 28.34
N CYS A 738 -2.78 3.17 28.63
CA CYS A 738 -1.84 3.94 27.83
C CYS A 738 -0.93 3.04 27.00
N ILE A 739 -0.58 3.53 25.80
CA ILE A 739 0.30 2.85 24.85
C ILE A 739 1.72 3.39 25.01
N GLU A 740 2.70 2.51 25.23
CA GLU A 740 4.11 2.88 25.35
C GLU A 740 4.76 3.12 23.99
N TYR A 741 4.57 2.17 23.07
CA TYR A 741 5.06 2.19 21.70
C TYR A 741 4.05 1.51 20.79
N SER A 742 4.05 1.88 19.51
CA SER A 742 3.15 1.32 18.51
C SER A 742 3.88 1.09 17.19
N GLU A 743 4.35 -0.13 16.96
CA GLU A 743 5.08 -0.51 15.75
C GLU A 743 4.15 -1.09 14.68
N ASP A 744 4.50 -0.85 13.43
CA ASP A 744 3.92 -1.45 12.23
C ASP A 744 4.90 -2.45 11.61
N ILE A 745 4.36 -3.53 11.03
CA ILE A 745 5.13 -4.53 10.29
C ILE A 745 4.41 -4.93 9.01
N TYR A 746 5.16 -5.29 7.98
CA TYR A 746 4.62 -5.85 6.75
C TYR A 746 5.59 -6.89 6.19
N ARG A 747 5.08 -7.98 5.61
CA ARG A 747 5.90 -9.12 5.17
C ARG A 747 7.04 -8.78 4.20
N THR A 748 6.93 -7.68 3.46
CA THR A 748 7.97 -7.21 2.52
C THR A 748 8.88 -6.13 3.10
N ASN A 749 8.77 -5.84 4.40
CA ASN A 749 9.69 -4.93 5.05
C ASN A 749 11.12 -5.50 5.08
N PRO A 750 12.14 -4.65 5.00
CA PRO A 750 13.53 -5.09 5.12
C PRO A 750 13.80 -5.58 6.55
N ARG A 751 14.76 -6.47 6.73
CA ARG A 751 15.06 -7.11 8.03
C ARG A 751 15.36 -6.07 9.12
N GLU A 752 16.00 -4.97 8.75
CA GLU A 752 16.33 -3.84 9.63
C GLU A 752 15.11 -3.26 10.34
N LYS A 753 13.94 -3.21 9.66
CA LYS A 753 12.68 -2.77 10.28
C LYS A 753 12.19 -3.75 11.34
N PHE A 754 12.32 -5.06 11.10
CA PHE A 754 12.01 -6.08 12.11
C PHE A 754 12.99 -6.04 13.28
N LEU A 755 14.29 -5.88 13.02
CA LEU A 755 15.31 -5.73 14.08
C LEU A 755 15.02 -4.51 14.97
N LYS A 756 14.70 -3.37 14.36
CA LYS A 756 14.29 -2.16 15.08
C LYS A 756 13.02 -2.39 15.91
N THR A 757 12.04 -3.09 15.35
CA THR A 757 10.81 -3.46 16.08
C THR A 757 11.14 -4.31 17.31
N VAL A 758 12.02 -5.30 17.17
CA VAL A 758 12.48 -6.14 18.28
C VAL A 758 13.28 -5.34 19.32
N GLU A 759 14.09 -4.38 18.89
CA GLU A 759 14.81 -3.46 19.78
C GLU A 759 13.85 -2.61 20.61
N VAL A 760 12.82 -2.03 19.98
CA VAL A 760 11.75 -1.29 20.67
C VAL A 760 11.05 -2.18 21.70
N ILE A 761 10.71 -3.42 21.34
CA ILE A 761 10.09 -4.39 22.26
C ILE A 761 10.99 -4.68 23.46
N LYS A 762 12.29 -4.87 23.25
CA LYS A 762 13.26 -5.17 24.32
C LYS A 762 13.50 -3.98 25.24
N MET A 763 13.55 -2.76 24.68
CA MET A 763 13.75 -1.52 25.44
C MET A 763 12.49 -1.08 26.18
N GLY A 764 11.31 -1.51 25.70
CA GLY A 764 10.02 -1.24 26.33
C GLY A 764 9.94 -1.72 27.77
N SER A 765 9.31 -0.90 28.62
CA SER A 765 9.04 -1.23 30.02
C SER A 765 7.75 -2.04 30.19
N SER A 766 6.83 -1.96 29.22
CA SER A 766 5.61 -2.76 29.17
C SER A 766 5.92 -4.26 29.13
N LYS A 767 5.15 -5.03 29.91
CA LYS A 767 5.22 -6.50 29.97
C LYS A 767 4.12 -7.17 29.16
N THR A 768 3.17 -6.38 28.67
CA THR A 768 2.06 -6.84 27.84
C THR A 768 2.14 -6.18 26.46
N ILE A 769 1.99 -6.98 25.41
CA ILE A 769 1.96 -6.53 24.01
C ILE A 769 0.64 -6.95 23.37
N VAL A 770 -0.08 -5.98 22.79
CA VAL A 770 -1.26 -6.24 21.98
C VAL A 770 -0.86 -6.26 20.51
N ALA A 771 -0.98 -7.41 19.86
CA ALA A 771 -0.63 -7.59 18.46
C ALA A 771 -1.87 -7.81 17.60
N PHE A 772 -2.21 -6.80 16.81
CA PHE A 772 -3.29 -6.80 15.83
C PHE A 772 -2.69 -6.98 14.43
N ALA A 773 -2.19 -8.18 14.17
CA ALA A 773 -1.41 -8.49 12.99
C ALA A 773 -2.04 -9.64 12.20
N ASN A 774 -1.92 -9.56 10.88
CA ASN A 774 -2.19 -10.69 10.00
C ASN A 774 -1.12 -11.76 10.26
N ILE A 775 -1.54 -13.02 10.29
CA ILE A 775 -0.66 -14.16 10.51
C ILE A 775 0.60 -14.17 9.65
N VAL A 776 0.48 -13.86 8.35
CA VAL A 776 1.59 -13.88 7.39
C VAL A 776 2.61 -12.78 7.72
N ASP A 777 2.14 -11.59 8.11
CA ASP A 777 3.04 -10.49 8.45
C ASP A 777 3.73 -10.76 9.80
N LEU A 778 3.00 -11.36 10.76
CA LEU A 778 3.52 -11.69 12.08
C LEU A 778 4.62 -12.75 12.04
N GLU A 779 4.52 -13.75 11.17
CA GLU A 779 5.54 -14.81 11.04
C GLU A 779 6.96 -14.26 10.80
N PHE A 780 7.10 -13.15 10.08
CA PHE A 780 8.41 -12.51 9.86
C PHE A 780 8.97 -11.90 11.14
N LEU A 781 8.13 -11.28 11.97
CA LEU A 781 8.54 -10.77 13.27
C LEU A 781 8.89 -11.92 14.24
N ILE A 782 8.13 -13.01 14.20
CA ILE A 782 8.35 -14.19 15.06
C ILE A 782 9.73 -14.80 14.84
N LYS A 783 10.15 -14.93 13.57
CA LYS A 783 11.50 -15.41 13.24
C LYS A 783 12.58 -14.61 13.96
N GLU A 784 12.49 -13.28 13.97
CA GLU A 784 13.46 -12.43 14.66
C GLU A 784 13.34 -12.50 16.19
N LEU A 785 12.13 -12.61 16.74
CA LEU A 785 11.90 -12.77 18.19
C LEU A 785 12.50 -14.09 18.71
N VAL A 786 12.32 -15.18 17.96
CA VAL A 786 12.87 -16.51 18.27
C VAL A 786 14.39 -16.49 18.18
N LEU A 787 14.95 -15.95 17.10
CA LEU A 787 16.41 -15.82 16.92
C LEU A 787 17.07 -15.06 18.07
N GLN A 788 16.38 -14.05 18.61
CA GLN A 788 16.88 -13.22 19.69
C GLN A 788 16.41 -13.64 21.09
N ASN A 789 15.68 -14.76 21.20
CA ASN A 789 15.17 -15.34 22.43
C ASN A 789 14.40 -14.34 23.33
N VAL A 790 13.51 -13.55 22.73
CA VAL A 790 12.72 -12.52 23.42
C VAL A 790 11.56 -13.16 24.19
N THR A 791 11.79 -13.51 25.45
CA THR A 791 10.83 -14.25 26.30
C THR A 791 10.28 -13.38 27.45
N GLY A 792 9.24 -13.88 28.12
CA GLY A 792 8.72 -13.25 29.35
C GLY A 792 7.72 -12.10 29.13
N LEU A 793 7.26 -11.90 27.90
CA LEU A 793 6.24 -10.91 27.55
C LEU A 793 4.88 -11.59 27.40
N GLN A 794 3.85 -10.94 27.92
CA GLN A 794 2.47 -11.39 27.79
C GLN A 794 1.88 -10.90 26.48
N TRP A 795 1.67 -11.82 25.55
CA TRP A 795 1.07 -11.49 24.28
C TRP A 795 -0.46 -11.55 24.36
N VAL A 796 -1.07 -10.53 23.77
CA VAL A 796 -2.51 -10.41 23.57
C VAL A 796 -2.78 -10.37 22.07
N GLY A 797 -3.40 -11.43 21.53
CA GLY A 797 -3.55 -11.62 20.09
C GLY A 797 -4.94 -11.34 19.53
N SER A 798 -4.99 -10.89 18.29
CA SER A 798 -6.19 -10.89 17.45
C SER A 798 -6.51 -12.31 16.93
N GLU A 799 -7.76 -12.51 16.52
CA GLU A 799 -8.29 -13.74 15.90
C GLU A 799 -7.45 -14.24 14.74
N SER A 800 -6.84 -13.32 13.97
CA SER A 800 -6.06 -13.71 12.79
C SER A 800 -4.91 -14.67 13.10
N TRP A 801 -4.35 -14.69 14.32
CA TRP A 801 -3.17 -15.49 14.64
C TRP A 801 -3.25 -16.23 15.98
N VAL A 802 -4.12 -15.80 16.91
CA VAL A 802 -4.17 -16.38 18.26
C VAL A 802 -4.61 -17.83 18.31
N SER A 803 -5.35 -18.32 17.32
CA SER A 803 -5.75 -19.74 17.20
C SER A 803 -5.10 -20.42 16.00
N ALA A 804 -4.00 -19.86 15.48
CA ALA A 804 -3.37 -20.37 14.27
C ALA A 804 -2.24 -21.35 14.58
N LYS A 805 -2.39 -22.58 14.10
CA LYS A 805 -1.49 -23.70 14.44
C LYS A 805 -0.09 -23.60 13.86
N ASN A 806 0.06 -23.02 12.66
CA ASN A 806 1.36 -22.76 12.04
C ASN A 806 2.21 -21.80 12.88
N VAL A 807 1.60 -20.92 13.66
CA VAL A 807 2.32 -20.02 14.57
C VAL A 807 2.53 -20.67 15.94
N ALA A 808 1.63 -21.55 16.37
CA ALA A 808 1.68 -22.23 17.67
C ALA A 808 2.66 -23.42 17.74
N THR A 809 3.81 -23.32 17.09
CA THR A 809 4.86 -24.36 17.14
C THR A 809 5.51 -24.45 18.52
N MET A 810 6.12 -25.60 18.83
CA MET A 810 6.86 -25.78 20.09
C MET A 810 8.04 -24.81 20.24
N GLU A 811 8.66 -24.41 19.12
CA GLU A 811 9.71 -23.40 19.11
C GLU A 811 9.18 -22.02 19.51
N ASN A 812 8.08 -21.61 18.87
CA ASN A 812 7.44 -20.32 19.10
C ASN A 812 6.79 -20.24 20.49
N TYR A 813 6.33 -21.38 21.04
CA TYR A 813 5.71 -21.43 22.37
C TYR A 813 6.61 -20.85 23.47
N ARG A 814 7.94 -20.90 23.33
CA ARG A 814 8.84 -20.27 24.32
C ARG A 814 8.66 -18.75 24.41
N ILE A 815 8.39 -18.11 23.28
CA ILE A 815 8.16 -16.67 23.13
C ILE A 815 6.71 -16.31 23.48
N PHE A 816 5.78 -17.14 23.00
CA PHE A 816 4.33 -16.93 23.08
C PHE A 816 3.65 -17.70 24.20
N LYS A 817 4.41 -18.17 25.20
CA LYS A 817 3.90 -18.92 26.35
C LYS A 817 2.79 -18.14 27.02
N GLY A 818 1.62 -18.77 27.18
CA GLY A 818 0.50 -18.16 27.87
C GLY A 818 -0.15 -17.01 27.11
N THR A 819 0.08 -16.87 25.80
CA THR A 819 -0.66 -15.92 24.94
C THR A 819 -2.15 -16.03 25.20
N ILE A 820 -2.82 -14.88 25.22
CA ILE A 820 -4.27 -14.77 25.43
C ILE A 820 -4.89 -13.97 24.30
N GLY A 821 -6.11 -14.28 23.89
CA GLY A 821 -6.80 -13.45 22.89
C GLY A 821 -8.09 -14.07 22.41
N PHE A 822 -8.74 -13.38 21.49
CA PHE A 822 -10.05 -13.77 20.99
C PHE A 822 -9.93 -14.60 19.72
N SER A 823 -10.36 -15.86 19.76
CA SER A 823 -10.49 -16.71 18.58
C SER A 823 -11.92 -16.73 18.07
N ILE A 824 -12.05 -17.13 16.81
CA ILE A 824 -13.36 -17.50 16.25
C ILE A 824 -13.78 -18.82 16.91
N ALA A 825 -15.07 -18.93 17.25
CA ALA A 825 -15.59 -20.14 17.86
C ALA A 825 -15.34 -21.35 16.96
N ASN A 826 -14.72 -22.39 17.52
CA ASN A 826 -14.46 -23.61 16.78
C ASN A 826 -15.76 -24.39 16.56
N ALA A 827 -15.94 -24.97 15.37
CA ALA A 827 -17.15 -25.67 14.99
C ALA A 827 -16.82 -26.89 14.10
N ALA A 828 -17.44 -28.04 14.39
CA ALA A 828 -17.25 -29.25 13.60
C ALA A 828 -18.10 -29.22 12.32
N ILE A 829 -17.51 -29.66 11.20
CA ILE A 829 -18.22 -29.92 9.94
C ILE A 829 -18.20 -31.43 9.69
N PRO A 830 -19.29 -32.16 10.00
CA PRO A 830 -19.36 -33.61 9.79
C PRO A 830 -19.10 -33.97 8.33
N GLY A 831 -18.26 -34.98 8.06
CA GLY A 831 -17.96 -35.45 6.71
C GLY A 831 -16.85 -34.68 5.97
N LEU A 832 -16.46 -33.48 6.43
CA LEU A 832 -15.44 -32.67 5.76
C LEU A 832 -14.08 -33.37 5.74
N LYS A 833 -13.70 -34.05 6.84
CA LYS A 833 -12.42 -34.78 6.90
C LYS A 833 -12.35 -35.87 5.84
N GLU A 834 -13.41 -36.66 5.73
CA GLU A 834 -13.53 -37.73 4.76
C GLU A 834 -13.48 -37.17 3.33
N PHE A 835 -14.16 -36.04 3.10
CA PHE A 835 -14.13 -35.33 1.83
C PHE A 835 -12.70 -34.87 1.47
N LEU A 836 -12.02 -34.11 2.34
CA LEU A 836 -10.67 -33.58 2.10
C LEU A 836 -9.65 -34.68 1.78
N LEU A 837 -9.79 -35.85 2.42
CA LEU A 837 -8.93 -37.03 2.20
C LEU A 837 -9.28 -37.79 0.90
N SER A 838 -10.48 -37.58 0.35
CA SER A 838 -10.94 -38.22 -0.89
C SER A 838 -10.59 -37.44 -2.16
N VAL A 839 -10.35 -36.13 -2.04
CA VAL A 839 -10.03 -35.21 -3.14
C VAL A 839 -8.77 -35.67 -3.89
N ARG A 840 -8.76 -35.53 -5.22
CA ARG A 840 -7.66 -35.92 -6.12
C ARG A 840 -7.38 -34.81 -7.14
N PRO A 841 -6.13 -34.65 -7.61
CA PRO A 841 -5.79 -33.63 -8.60
C PRO A 841 -6.44 -33.94 -9.95
N SER A 842 -6.94 -32.91 -10.64
CA SER A 842 -7.57 -33.04 -11.95
C SER A 842 -6.69 -32.48 -13.07
N SER A 843 -6.71 -33.14 -14.23
CA SER A 843 -6.06 -32.68 -15.47
C SER A 843 -6.97 -31.82 -16.35
N THR A 844 -8.24 -31.61 -15.95
CA THR A 844 -9.19 -30.79 -16.70
C THR A 844 -8.73 -29.32 -16.70
N PRO A 845 -8.57 -28.67 -17.87
CA PRO A 845 -8.23 -27.25 -17.94
C PRO A 845 -9.21 -26.39 -17.13
N GLY A 846 -8.68 -25.54 -16.25
CA GLY A 846 -9.49 -24.73 -15.33
C GLY A 846 -9.77 -25.37 -13.97
N ASN A 847 -9.49 -26.66 -13.78
CA ASN A 847 -9.64 -27.37 -12.50
C ASN A 847 -8.30 -27.95 -11.99
N THR A 848 -7.20 -27.24 -12.20
CA THR A 848 -5.83 -27.69 -11.89
C THR A 848 -5.31 -27.22 -10.52
N GLY A 849 -6.14 -26.57 -9.70
CA GLY A 849 -5.74 -25.93 -8.45
C GLY A 849 -5.03 -26.86 -7.46
N LEU A 850 -5.44 -28.12 -7.40
CA LEU A 850 -4.89 -29.12 -6.48
C LEU A 850 -3.53 -29.70 -6.92
N ILE A 851 -3.13 -29.53 -8.18
CA ILE A 851 -1.89 -30.14 -8.72
C ILE A 851 -0.68 -29.69 -7.90
N LYS A 852 -0.49 -28.36 -7.75
CA LYS A 852 0.66 -27.80 -7.02
C LYS A 852 0.66 -28.18 -5.55
N LEU A 853 -0.52 -28.20 -4.92
CA LEU A 853 -0.66 -28.62 -3.54
C LEU A 853 -0.23 -30.08 -3.37
N TRP A 854 -0.67 -30.96 -4.27
CA TRP A 854 -0.35 -32.39 -4.28
C TRP A 854 1.15 -32.64 -4.46
N GLU A 855 1.76 -31.97 -5.43
CA GLU A 855 3.21 -32.02 -5.70
C GLU A 855 4.01 -31.64 -4.44
N ASN A 856 3.61 -30.56 -3.76
CA ASN A 856 4.24 -30.10 -2.52
C ASN A 856 4.02 -31.07 -1.34
N MET A 857 2.83 -31.66 -1.20
CA MET A 857 2.52 -32.57 -0.08
C MET A 857 3.29 -33.88 -0.13
N PHE A 858 3.54 -34.41 -1.33
CA PHE A 858 4.16 -35.72 -1.52
C PHE A 858 5.60 -35.66 -2.03
N ASP A 859 6.13 -34.44 -2.17
CA ASP A 859 7.46 -34.14 -2.73
C ASP A 859 7.65 -34.88 -4.05
N CYS A 860 6.70 -34.65 -4.97
CA CYS A 860 6.62 -35.32 -6.26
C CYS A 860 6.24 -34.32 -7.37
N SER A 861 6.34 -34.73 -8.63
CA SER A 861 5.94 -33.93 -9.79
C SER A 861 5.08 -34.75 -10.75
N PHE A 862 4.02 -34.14 -11.30
CA PHE A 862 3.29 -34.70 -12.45
C PHE A 862 4.04 -34.51 -13.76
N SER A 863 5.05 -33.63 -13.79
CA SER A 863 5.98 -33.45 -14.90
C SER A 863 7.24 -34.30 -14.70
N ALA A 864 7.61 -35.10 -15.71
CA ALA A 864 8.60 -36.18 -15.61
C ALA A 864 10.09 -35.74 -15.63
N LEU A 865 10.41 -34.54 -15.12
CA LEU A 865 11.77 -34.02 -15.10
C LEU A 865 12.36 -34.05 -13.69
N HIS A 866 13.05 -35.16 -13.39
CA HIS A 866 14.06 -35.33 -12.34
C HIS A 866 13.62 -35.40 -10.86
N SER A 867 12.31 -35.47 -10.56
CA SER A 867 11.80 -35.80 -9.21
C SER A 867 10.90 -37.04 -9.21
N LYS A 868 10.58 -37.55 -8.01
CA LYS A 868 9.61 -38.64 -7.79
C LYS A 868 8.31 -38.32 -8.53
N THR A 869 7.82 -39.23 -9.35
CA THR A 869 6.59 -38.98 -10.14
C THR A 869 5.35 -39.05 -9.28
N CYS A 870 4.48 -38.05 -9.36
CA CYS A 870 3.15 -38.11 -8.76
C CYS A 870 2.24 -39.03 -9.57
N THR A 871 1.60 -39.97 -8.90
CA THR A 871 0.57 -40.85 -9.46
C THR A 871 -0.83 -40.26 -9.37
N GLY A 872 -1.02 -39.25 -8.52
CA GLY A 872 -2.35 -38.69 -8.19
C GLY A 872 -3.20 -39.66 -7.36
N SER A 873 -2.60 -40.72 -6.81
CA SER A 873 -3.25 -41.75 -5.98
C SER A 873 -2.54 -41.95 -4.64
N GLU A 874 -1.61 -41.06 -4.30
CA GLU A 874 -0.92 -41.03 -3.01
C GLU A 874 -1.92 -40.92 -1.84
N ASN A 875 -1.53 -41.48 -0.69
CA ASN A 875 -2.43 -41.60 0.46
C ASN A 875 -2.39 -40.34 1.35
N LEU A 876 -3.39 -39.47 1.24
CA LEU A 876 -3.56 -38.29 2.10
C LEU A 876 -3.73 -38.61 3.59
N GLN A 877 -4.14 -39.83 3.98
CA GLN A 877 -4.29 -40.20 5.40
C GLN A 877 -2.95 -40.20 6.15
N GLN A 878 -1.84 -40.30 5.43
CA GLN A 878 -0.49 -40.28 6.00
C GLN A 878 0.10 -38.87 6.07
N VAL A 879 -0.58 -37.87 5.51
CA VAL A 879 -0.15 -36.48 5.47
C VAL A 879 -0.74 -35.74 6.66
N ASN A 880 0.12 -35.13 7.48
CA ASN A 880 -0.28 -34.29 8.61
C ASN A 880 0.16 -32.85 8.36
N ASN A 881 -0.75 -32.00 7.88
CA ASN A 881 -0.51 -30.58 7.62
C ASN A 881 -1.81 -29.77 7.80
N LEU A 882 -1.76 -28.46 7.58
CA LEU A 882 -2.93 -27.57 7.75
C LEU A 882 -4.13 -27.90 6.85
N TYR A 883 -3.91 -28.59 5.72
CA TYR A 883 -5.01 -28.99 4.84
C TYR A 883 -5.77 -30.19 5.43
N THR A 884 -5.07 -31.21 5.93
CA THR A 884 -5.68 -32.43 6.49
C THR A 884 -6.10 -32.31 7.95
N ASP A 885 -5.59 -31.29 8.67
CA ASP A 885 -5.98 -31.01 10.05
C ASP A 885 -7.35 -30.31 10.10
N VAL A 886 -8.30 -30.98 10.74
CA VAL A 886 -9.70 -30.53 10.92
C VAL A 886 -10.06 -30.28 12.38
N SER A 887 -9.05 -30.11 13.25
CA SER A 887 -9.30 -29.91 14.68
C SER A 887 -9.64 -28.47 15.04
N GLU A 888 -9.23 -27.48 14.24
CA GLU A 888 -9.59 -26.07 14.39
C GLU A 888 -10.23 -25.58 13.08
N LEU A 889 -11.57 -25.57 13.02
CA LEU A 889 -12.33 -25.28 11.80
C LEU A 889 -13.09 -23.95 11.86
N GLY A 890 -12.80 -23.06 12.81
CA GLY A 890 -13.57 -21.82 13.00
C GLY A 890 -13.72 -20.96 11.73
N VAL A 891 -12.63 -20.73 11.00
CA VAL A 891 -12.65 -19.97 9.73
C VAL A 891 -13.26 -20.78 8.60
N THR A 892 -12.90 -22.06 8.48
CA THR A 892 -13.46 -23.00 7.49
C THR A 892 -14.99 -23.11 7.63
N TYR A 893 -15.51 -23.04 8.85
CA TYR A 893 -16.93 -23.01 9.15
C TYR A 893 -17.60 -21.71 8.69
N ASN A 894 -16.90 -20.57 8.69
CA ASN A 894 -17.41 -19.33 8.11
C ASN A 894 -17.56 -19.42 6.58
N VAL A 895 -16.69 -20.19 5.89
CA VAL A 895 -16.85 -20.49 4.46
C VAL A 895 -18.10 -21.32 4.24
N TYR A 896 -18.27 -22.39 5.01
CA TYR A 896 -19.46 -23.25 4.98
C TYR A 896 -20.74 -22.43 5.21
N LYS A 897 -20.77 -21.55 6.23
CA LYS A 897 -21.87 -20.61 6.47
C LYS A 897 -22.13 -19.66 5.30
N ALA A 898 -21.09 -19.18 4.62
CA ALA A 898 -21.23 -18.25 3.51
C ALA A 898 -21.92 -18.91 2.30
N VAL A 899 -21.55 -20.16 1.99
CA VAL A 899 -22.21 -20.96 0.94
C VAL A 899 -23.68 -21.19 1.29
N TYR A 900 -23.95 -21.63 2.52
CA TYR A 900 -25.32 -21.84 3.00
C TYR A 900 -26.14 -20.55 2.98
N ALA A 901 -25.57 -19.41 3.35
CA ALA A 901 -26.27 -18.12 3.30
C ALA A 901 -26.71 -17.76 1.87
N VAL A 902 -25.83 -17.97 0.87
CA VAL A 902 -26.18 -17.78 -0.54
C VAL A 902 -27.26 -18.76 -0.97
N ALA A 903 -27.13 -20.04 -0.60
CA ALA A 903 -28.10 -21.07 -0.96
C ALA A 903 -29.49 -20.80 -0.34
N HIS A 904 -29.55 -20.37 0.92
CA HIS A 904 -30.80 -19.94 1.57
C HIS A 904 -31.42 -18.73 0.88
N ALA A 905 -30.62 -17.72 0.55
CA ALA A 905 -31.12 -16.55 -0.19
C ALA A 905 -31.73 -16.95 -1.55
N LEU A 906 -31.08 -17.87 -2.27
CA LEU A 906 -31.58 -18.38 -3.54
C LEU A 906 -32.82 -19.27 -3.35
N HIS A 907 -32.84 -20.11 -2.31
CA HIS A 907 -33.98 -20.96 -2.00
C HIS A 907 -35.23 -20.13 -1.71
N ASP A 908 -35.12 -19.13 -0.85
CA ASP A 908 -36.22 -18.23 -0.50
C ASP A 908 -36.70 -17.41 -1.71
N LEU A 909 -35.77 -17.00 -2.58
CA LEU A 909 -36.08 -16.31 -3.83
C LEU A 909 -36.93 -17.18 -4.77
N LEU A 910 -36.59 -18.46 -4.88
CA LEU A 910 -37.24 -19.43 -5.77
C LEU A 910 -38.53 -20.01 -5.19
N ALA A 911 -38.62 -20.11 -3.87
CA ALA A 911 -39.79 -20.61 -3.15
C ALA A 911 -40.89 -19.54 -2.94
N CYS A 912 -40.65 -18.29 -3.33
CA CYS A 912 -41.62 -17.21 -3.18
C CYS A 912 -42.94 -17.51 -3.92
N GLN A 913 -44.04 -17.61 -3.16
CA GLN A 913 -45.39 -17.89 -3.69
C GLN A 913 -46.33 -16.67 -3.80
N ASP A 914 -45.92 -15.43 -3.45
CA ASP A 914 -46.86 -14.32 -3.24
C ASP A 914 -46.62 -13.02 -4.06
N ASN A 915 -47.72 -12.48 -4.59
CA ASN A 915 -47.92 -11.28 -5.42
C ASN A 915 -47.55 -9.92 -4.76
N ARG A 916 -46.49 -9.82 -3.94
CA ARG A 916 -46.09 -8.58 -3.25
C ARG A 916 -44.61 -8.18 -3.40
N GLY A 917 -43.87 -8.80 -4.32
CA GLY A 917 -42.51 -8.42 -4.71
C GLY A 917 -42.13 -9.02 -6.07
N PRO A 918 -40.96 -8.66 -6.65
CA PRO A 918 -40.49 -9.19 -7.93
C PRO A 918 -39.98 -10.63 -7.76
N CYS A 919 -40.90 -11.57 -7.54
CA CYS A 919 -40.62 -13.00 -7.51
C CYS A 919 -40.58 -13.51 -8.96
N MET A 920 -39.47 -14.16 -9.35
CA MET A 920 -39.32 -14.74 -10.69
C MET A 920 -39.85 -16.17 -10.67
N ALA A 921 -40.82 -16.46 -11.53
CA ALA A 921 -41.26 -17.83 -11.80
C ALA A 921 -40.29 -18.62 -12.70
N ASN A 922 -39.24 -17.97 -13.24
CA ASN A 922 -38.28 -18.59 -14.15
C ASN A 922 -36.88 -18.69 -13.53
N GLN A 923 -36.40 -19.93 -13.47
CA GLN A 923 -35.15 -20.41 -12.88
C GLN A 923 -33.86 -19.92 -13.57
N LYS A 924 -33.97 -19.37 -14.80
CA LYS A 924 -32.83 -19.00 -15.65
C LYS A 924 -32.52 -17.50 -15.69
N ASP A 925 -33.36 -16.66 -15.08
CA ASP A 925 -33.26 -15.20 -15.18
C ASP A 925 -32.85 -14.53 -13.85
N THR A 926 -32.49 -15.29 -12.80
CA THR A 926 -32.16 -14.73 -11.47
C THR A 926 -31.01 -13.72 -11.55
N LEU A 927 -31.31 -12.46 -11.22
CA LEU A 927 -30.34 -11.37 -11.27
C LEU A 927 -29.56 -11.26 -9.94
N PRO A 928 -28.27 -10.84 -9.96
CA PRO A 928 -27.49 -10.61 -8.73
C PRO A 928 -28.19 -9.68 -7.73
N LEU A 929 -28.92 -8.67 -8.22
CA LEU A 929 -29.71 -7.76 -7.39
C LEU A 929 -30.80 -8.48 -6.58
N GLN A 930 -31.42 -9.53 -7.12
CA GLN A 930 -32.45 -10.30 -6.41
C GLN A 930 -31.81 -11.17 -5.34
N ALA A 931 -30.71 -11.87 -5.65
CA ALA A 931 -29.94 -12.60 -4.65
C ALA A 931 -29.51 -11.69 -3.50
N LEU A 932 -29.03 -10.47 -3.81
CA LEU A 932 -28.69 -9.44 -2.84
C LEU A 932 -29.88 -9.02 -1.94
N GLN A 933 -31.09 -8.91 -2.50
CA GLN A 933 -32.30 -8.55 -1.72
C GLN A 933 -32.71 -9.64 -0.72
N TYR A 934 -32.57 -10.90 -1.11
CA TYR A 934 -32.88 -12.03 -0.23
C TYR A 934 -31.76 -12.29 0.77
N LEU A 935 -30.50 -12.09 0.40
CA LEU A 935 -29.35 -12.19 1.31
C LEU A 935 -29.49 -11.26 2.52
N LYS A 936 -30.06 -10.07 2.34
CA LYS A 936 -30.38 -9.11 3.42
C LYS A 936 -31.43 -9.63 4.43
N LYS A 937 -32.17 -10.67 4.09
CA LYS A 937 -33.26 -11.25 4.89
C LYS A 937 -32.93 -12.65 5.40
N VAL A 938 -31.77 -13.19 5.02
CA VAL A 938 -31.36 -14.55 5.39
C VAL A 938 -31.35 -14.69 6.90
N ASN A 939 -32.03 -15.73 7.35
CA ASN A 939 -32.22 -16.00 8.75
C ASN A 939 -32.50 -17.50 8.95
N PHE A 940 -31.46 -18.28 9.26
CA PHE A 940 -31.57 -19.73 9.36
C PHE A 940 -30.65 -20.29 10.44
N SER A 941 -30.92 -21.52 10.88
CA SER A 941 -30.02 -22.29 11.73
C SER A 941 -29.32 -23.37 10.93
N VAL A 942 -28.02 -23.54 11.16
CA VAL A 942 -27.26 -24.67 10.62
C VAL A 942 -27.48 -25.91 11.51
N ASN A 943 -27.09 -27.10 11.02
CA ASN A 943 -27.35 -28.39 11.70
C ASN A 943 -26.81 -28.47 13.15
N ASN A 944 -25.86 -27.62 13.53
CA ASN A 944 -25.29 -27.53 14.87
C ASN A 944 -26.08 -26.60 15.83
N GLY A 945 -27.17 -25.99 15.38
CA GLY A 945 -28.00 -25.06 16.16
C GLY A 945 -27.50 -23.61 16.19
N GLU A 946 -26.39 -23.28 15.52
CA GLU A 946 -25.92 -21.90 15.37
C GLU A 946 -26.81 -21.14 14.39
N TYR A 947 -27.10 -19.88 14.72
CA TYR A 947 -27.98 -19.02 13.95
C TYR A 947 -27.18 -18.11 13.03
N VAL A 948 -27.51 -18.08 11.74
CA VAL A 948 -26.85 -17.29 10.72
C VAL A 948 -27.79 -16.20 10.23
N ASN A 949 -27.40 -14.95 10.46
CA ASN A 949 -28.05 -13.75 9.97
C ASN A 949 -27.02 -12.63 9.76
N PHE A 950 -27.43 -11.57 9.08
CA PHE A 950 -26.62 -10.37 8.88
C PHE A 950 -27.32 -9.15 9.45
N ASP A 951 -26.57 -8.27 10.10
CA ASP A 951 -27.09 -7.01 10.60
C ASP A 951 -27.30 -5.98 9.47
N ILE A 952 -27.70 -4.76 9.84
CA ILE A 952 -27.91 -3.66 8.87
C ILE A 952 -26.64 -3.29 8.09
N ASN A 953 -25.46 -3.56 8.65
CA ASN A 953 -24.14 -3.32 8.06
C ASN A 953 -23.58 -4.55 7.33
N GLY A 954 -24.30 -5.67 7.32
CA GLY A 954 -23.91 -6.90 6.61
C GLY A 954 -22.99 -7.79 7.40
N ASP A 955 -22.87 -7.51 8.69
CA ASP A 955 -21.96 -8.19 9.59
C ASP A 955 -22.68 -9.33 10.28
N SER A 956 -21.94 -10.42 10.52
CA SER A 956 -22.37 -11.48 11.42
C SER A 956 -22.36 -10.98 12.87
N PRO A 957 -23.28 -11.46 13.74
CA PRO A 957 -23.25 -11.17 15.17
C PRO A 957 -21.87 -11.46 15.79
N ALA A 958 -21.39 -10.55 16.64
CA ALA A 958 -20.05 -10.65 17.23
C ALA A 958 -20.04 -11.50 18.49
N ARG A 959 -19.51 -12.72 18.33
CA ARG A 959 -19.21 -13.65 19.42
C ARG A 959 -17.81 -14.25 19.21
N TYR A 960 -17.00 -14.25 20.26
CA TYR A 960 -15.63 -14.78 20.23
C TYR A 960 -15.39 -15.67 21.44
N GLU A 961 -14.54 -16.69 21.27
CA GLU A 961 -13.98 -17.43 22.39
C GLU A 961 -12.70 -16.75 22.85
N LEU A 962 -12.48 -16.72 24.16
CA LEU A 962 -11.23 -16.25 24.74
C LEU A 962 -10.34 -17.47 24.97
N VAL A 963 -9.20 -17.54 24.31
CA VAL A 963 -8.29 -18.68 24.38
C VAL A 963 -6.97 -18.32 25.06
N ASN A 964 -6.35 -19.33 25.68
CA ASN A 964 -5.02 -19.23 26.27
C ASN A 964 -4.12 -20.36 25.74
N TRP A 965 -2.89 -20.03 25.39
CA TRP A 965 -1.91 -21.00 24.88
C TRP A 965 -1.35 -21.83 26.03
N GLN A 966 -1.66 -23.12 26.02
CA GLN A 966 -1.18 -24.08 27.02
C GLN A 966 -0.46 -25.24 26.33
N LEU A 967 0.47 -25.87 27.04
CA LEU A 967 1.18 -27.04 26.51
C LEU A 967 0.47 -28.31 26.96
N SER A 968 0.10 -29.17 26.01
CA SER A 968 -0.37 -30.52 26.30
C SER A 968 0.74 -31.40 26.86
N VAL A 969 0.37 -32.55 27.42
CA VAL A 969 1.31 -33.57 27.92
C VAL A 969 2.28 -34.04 26.83
N ASN A 970 1.86 -33.97 25.56
CA ASN A 970 2.66 -34.39 24.40
C ASN A 970 3.54 -33.27 23.82
N GLY A 971 3.59 -32.10 24.46
CA GLY A 971 4.38 -30.96 23.98
C GLY A 971 3.76 -30.20 22.80
N ILE A 972 2.46 -30.41 22.53
CA ILE A 972 1.70 -29.69 21.51
C ILE A 972 1.01 -28.50 22.16
N THR A 973 1.09 -27.32 21.55
CA THR A 973 0.35 -26.13 21.99
C THR A 973 -1.15 -26.30 21.72
N GLU A 974 -1.96 -26.12 22.76
CA GLU A 974 -3.42 -26.16 22.72
C GLU A 974 -4.01 -24.77 23.02
N PHE A 975 -5.11 -24.44 22.35
CA PHE A 975 -5.86 -23.20 22.54
C PHE A 975 -6.99 -23.43 23.53
N VAL A 976 -6.69 -23.35 24.83
CA VAL A 976 -7.68 -23.65 25.87
C VAL A 976 -8.67 -22.50 26.00
N ASN A 977 -9.96 -22.77 25.80
CA ASN A 977 -11.02 -21.80 26.03
C ASN A 977 -11.11 -21.47 27.53
N ILE A 978 -10.89 -20.20 27.86
CA ILE A 978 -10.91 -19.63 29.22
C ILE A 978 -12.01 -18.58 29.40
N GLY A 979 -12.86 -18.37 28.41
CA GLY A 979 -13.95 -17.39 28.46
C GLY A 979 -14.54 -17.11 27.09
N PHE A 980 -15.43 -16.11 27.02
CA PHE A 980 -16.01 -15.65 25.78
C PHE A 980 -16.38 -14.18 25.83
N TYR A 981 -16.51 -13.59 24.64
CA TYR A 981 -17.08 -12.28 24.43
C TYR A 981 -18.34 -12.41 23.57
N ASP A 982 -19.44 -11.79 24.01
CA ASP A 982 -20.70 -11.76 23.29
C ASP A 982 -21.25 -10.32 23.24
N ALA A 983 -21.21 -9.72 22.06
CA ALA A 983 -21.65 -8.35 21.84
C ALA A 983 -23.17 -8.17 21.99
N SER A 984 -23.96 -9.24 21.91
CA SER A 984 -25.41 -9.20 22.08
C SER A 984 -25.85 -8.94 23.53
N LEU A 985 -24.94 -9.16 24.49
CA LEU A 985 -25.20 -8.92 25.91
C LEU A 985 -25.10 -7.43 26.26
N PRO A 986 -25.77 -6.98 27.36
CA PRO A 986 -25.67 -5.61 27.84
C PRO A 986 -24.22 -5.20 28.18
N GLU A 987 -23.92 -3.92 28.02
CA GLU A 987 -22.61 -3.34 28.35
C GLU A 987 -22.19 -3.68 29.79
N GLY A 988 -20.93 -4.08 29.97
CA GLY A 988 -20.40 -4.59 31.24
C GLY A 988 -20.65 -6.07 31.53
N LYS A 989 -21.48 -6.77 30.72
CA LYS A 989 -21.71 -8.23 30.81
C LYS A 989 -21.26 -9.01 29.58
N GLN A 990 -20.69 -8.32 28.59
CA GLN A 990 -20.26 -8.90 27.32
C GLN A 990 -19.06 -9.84 27.46
N PHE A 991 -18.19 -9.58 28.43
CA PHE A 991 -16.99 -10.35 28.70
C PHE A 991 -17.21 -11.31 29.88
N ILE A 992 -17.02 -12.61 29.65
CA ILE A 992 -17.28 -13.66 30.64
C ILE A 992 -16.07 -14.61 30.70
N MET A 993 -15.55 -14.83 31.90
CA MET A 993 -14.43 -15.74 32.17
C MET A 993 -14.92 -17.09 32.69
N ASN A 994 -14.30 -18.17 32.23
CA ASN A 994 -14.49 -19.51 32.76
C ASN A 994 -13.56 -19.75 33.96
N ASN A 995 -13.92 -20.70 34.82
CA ASN A 995 -13.13 -21.06 36.00
C ASN A 995 -11.96 -22.02 35.65
N ASN A 996 -11.14 -21.65 34.67
CA ASN A 996 -10.01 -22.43 34.16
C ASN A 996 -8.68 -21.80 34.58
N SER A 997 -7.65 -22.63 34.83
CA SER A 997 -6.31 -22.13 35.17
C SER A 997 -5.62 -21.53 33.95
N ILE A 998 -5.35 -20.23 34.00
CA ILE A 998 -4.62 -19.51 32.94
C ILE A 998 -3.12 -19.74 33.11
N VAL A 999 -2.44 -20.07 32.01
CA VAL A 999 -0.97 -20.09 31.93
C VAL A 999 -0.50 -18.70 31.54
N TRP A 1000 0.46 -18.18 32.30
CA TRP A 1000 1.03 -16.85 32.09
C TRP A 1000 2.43 -16.94 31.49
N ALA A 1001 2.87 -15.85 30.85
CA ALA A 1001 4.25 -15.71 30.39
C ALA A 1001 5.26 -15.86 31.56
N SER A 1002 4.91 -15.32 32.73
CA SER A 1002 5.69 -15.45 33.97
C SER A 1002 5.72 -16.89 34.50
N ASN A 1003 6.79 -17.25 35.19
CA ASN A 1003 6.96 -18.58 35.82
C ASN A 1003 6.38 -18.66 37.24
N ASP A 1004 5.97 -17.53 37.83
CA ASP A 1004 5.37 -17.47 39.18
C ASP A 1004 3.88 -17.81 39.21
N GLY A 1005 3.29 -18.13 38.06
CA GLY A 1005 1.89 -18.51 37.92
C GLY A 1005 0.90 -17.36 38.06
N LYS A 1006 1.37 -16.10 38.03
CA LYS A 1006 0.52 -14.91 38.14
C LYS A 1006 0.54 -14.09 36.85
N ALA A 1007 -0.54 -13.33 36.64
CA ALA A 1007 -0.60 -12.34 35.58
C ALA A 1007 0.56 -11.34 35.76
N PRO A 1008 1.32 -11.04 34.69
CA PRO A 1008 2.41 -10.08 34.80
C PRO A 1008 1.85 -8.70 35.09
N LYS A 1009 2.61 -7.92 35.85
CA LYS A 1009 2.24 -6.53 36.15
C LYS A 1009 2.77 -5.62 35.05
N SER A 1010 1.86 -5.04 34.27
CA SER A 1010 2.20 -4.13 33.16
C SER A 1010 1.60 -2.74 33.41
N VAL A 1011 2.32 -1.94 34.19
CA VAL A 1011 1.97 -0.55 34.58
C VAL A 1011 3.19 0.35 34.39
N CYS A 1012 2.98 1.63 34.08
CA CYS A 1012 4.09 2.59 33.95
C CYS A 1012 4.63 2.99 35.33
N SER A 1013 3.72 3.34 36.23
CA SER A 1013 4.02 3.72 37.61
C SER A 1013 3.27 2.84 38.60
N GLU A 1014 3.97 2.49 39.68
CA GLU A 1014 3.37 1.78 40.82
C GLU A 1014 2.34 2.63 41.56
N SER A 1015 1.35 1.97 42.16
CA SER A 1015 0.33 2.70 42.94
C SER A 1015 0.96 3.38 44.15
N CYS A 1016 0.69 4.68 44.32
CA CYS A 1016 1.25 5.47 45.42
C CYS A 1016 0.76 4.98 46.79
N HIS A 1017 1.70 4.81 47.71
CA HIS A 1017 1.44 4.37 49.09
C HIS A 1017 0.75 5.48 49.92
N PRO A 1018 0.06 5.12 51.03
CA PRO A 1018 -0.50 6.12 51.94
C PRO A 1018 0.56 7.13 52.41
N GLY A 1019 0.18 8.39 52.54
CA GLY A 1019 1.09 9.52 52.79
C GLY A 1019 1.75 10.10 51.53
N THR A 1020 1.49 9.53 50.36
CA THR A 1020 1.93 10.09 49.06
C THR A 1020 0.73 10.32 48.13
N ARG A 1021 0.88 11.24 47.17
CA ARG A 1021 -0.11 11.60 46.14
C ARG A 1021 0.51 11.45 44.75
N LYS A 1022 -0.33 11.22 43.74
CA LYS A 1022 0.13 11.19 42.36
C LYS A 1022 0.49 12.59 41.87
N ALA A 1023 1.57 12.67 41.10
CA ALA A 1023 1.96 13.84 40.35
C ALA A 1023 2.25 13.43 38.90
N THR A 1024 1.51 14.01 37.96
CA THR A 1024 1.67 13.70 36.54
C THR A 1024 3.07 14.08 36.05
N GLN A 1025 3.74 13.16 35.36
CA GLN A 1025 5.03 13.44 34.73
C GLN A 1025 4.83 14.27 33.46
N LYS A 1026 5.45 15.45 33.40
CA LYS A 1026 5.33 16.35 32.24
C LYS A 1026 5.91 15.68 30.99
N GLY A 1027 5.11 15.56 29.92
CA GLY A 1027 5.52 14.93 28.66
C GLY A 1027 5.33 13.41 28.60
N LYS A 1028 4.80 12.77 29.65
CA LYS A 1028 4.43 11.34 29.66
C LYS A 1028 2.90 11.16 29.71
N PRO A 1029 2.35 10.01 29.27
CA PRO A 1029 0.92 9.72 29.36
C PRO A 1029 0.41 9.70 30.81
N VAL A 1030 -0.90 9.85 31.00
CA VAL A 1030 -1.55 9.92 32.33
C VAL A 1030 -1.30 8.70 33.23
N CYS A 1031 -0.97 7.55 32.63
CA CYS A 1031 -0.63 6.33 33.36
C CYS A 1031 0.76 6.39 34.04
N CYS A 1032 1.61 7.37 33.68
CA CYS A 1032 2.94 7.58 34.23
C CYS A 1032 2.93 8.79 35.18
N PHE A 1033 3.17 8.53 36.45
CA PHE A 1033 3.14 9.52 37.52
C PHE A 1033 4.21 9.25 38.58
N ASP A 1034 4.62 10.30 39.28
CA ASP A 1034 5.46 10.22 40.46
C ASP A 1034 4.60 10.16 41.72
N CYS A 1035 5.08 9.47 42.75
CA CYS A 1035 4.46 9.47 44.07
C CYS A 1035 5.18 10.49 44.94
N LEU A 1036 4.59 11.67 45.10
CA LEU A 1036 5.14 12.74 45.94
C LEU A 1036 4.56 12.68 47.35
N PRO A 1037 5.33 12.98 48.41
CA PRO A 1037 4.79 13.09 49.75
C PRO A 1037 3.71 14.17 49.82
N CYS A 1038 2.71 13.94 50.67
CA CYS A 1038 1.67 14.95 50.94
C CYS A 1038 2.32 16.21 51.56
N ALA A 1039 1.72 17.37 51.30
CA ALA A 1039 2.22 18.61 51.90
C ALA A 1039 1.97 18.59 53.42
N GLU A 1040 2.72 19.42 54.15
CA GLU A 1040 2.57 19.53 55.59
C GLU A 1040 1.14 20.01 55.94
N GLY A 1041 0.42 19.21 56.72
CA GLY A 1041 -0.99 19.44 57.06
C GLY A 1041 -2.00 18.68 56.20
N GLU A 1042 -1.57 18.00 55.14
CA GLU A 1042 -2.43 17.18 54.28
C GLU A 1042 -2.23 15.67 54.52
N ILE A 1043 -3.27 14.87 54.29
CA ILE A 1043 -3.23 13.40 54.46
C ILE A 1043 -3.77 12.66 53.23
N SER A 1044 -3.11 11.55 52.89
CA SER A 1044 -3.58 10.56 51.91
C SER A 1044 -3.72 9.21 52.60
N ASN A 1045 -4.96 8.86 52.95
CA ASN A 1045 -5.28 7.65 53.73
C ASN A 1045 -5.44 6.38 52.87
N SER A 1046 -5.57 6.50 51.56
CA SER A 1046 -5.81 5.38 50.62
C SER A 1046 -4.74 5.32 49.54
N THR A 1047 -4.33 4.10 49.18
CA THR A 1047 -3.43 3.82 48.07
C THR A 1047 -4.01 4.35 46.76
N GLY A 1048 -3.22 5.09 45.99
CA GLY A 1048 -3.62 5.53 44.64
C GLY A 1048 -4.48 6.80 44.55
N ASN A 1049 -4.59 7.61 45.62
CA ASN A 1049 -5.28 8.90 45.57
C ASN A 1049 -4.58 9.93 44.66
N ASP A 1050 -5.39 10.64 43.88
CA ASP A 1050 -4.94 11.74 43.01
C ASP A 1050 -4.80 13.07 43.77
N GLN A 1051 -5.42 13.18 44.95
CA GLN A 1051 -5.39 14.36 45.81
C GLN A 1051 -5.22 13.98 47.28
N SER A 1052 -4.40 14.76 47.98
CA SER A 1052 -4.28 14.78 49.44
C SER A 1052 -5.36 15.69 50.04
N VAL A 1053 -5.88 15.32 51.21
CA VAL A 1053 -6.96 16.03 51.93
C VAL A 1053 -6.38 16.95 52.98
#